data_AF-A0A2E7QSU8-F1
#
_entry.id   AF-A0A2E7QSU8-F1
#
_cell.length_a   1.000
_cell.length_b   1.000
_cell.length_c   1.000
_cell.angle_alpha   90.00
_cell.angle_beta   90.00
_cell.angle_gamma   90.00
#
_symmetry.space_group_name_H-M   'P 1'
#
loop_
_entity.id
_entity.type
_entity.pdbx_description
1 polymer ?
#
loop_
_entity_poly.entity_id
_entity_poly.type
_entity_poly.pdbx_seq_one_letter_code
_entity_poly.pdbx_strand_id
1 'polypeptide(L)'
;MNEWPWYYIDPETCIDCGACIPECPYEAIFEEEAVPADYSAKGGEYIARPGLQGHYEGKNDQGDDVILDCTKQLEAGETINLTEDIQPNYTYFTEGVGYGALEMQDEAVDLSEVAEDDAAAEKISEEAAVDAIEESDSDAAVDSELEVVGETADQEDEFSEVEEIPEVSSTGIEGAEVEEIGVVEQSSGDEIRVTPAKAEPVWQPPFFLTIGLVRGLLGQLIGTLFGMALVFVIRFFMGLDEFWAAEPAWVVGGITGTLGFMIGVGALTDWGRWMIGIQTPMVHGPPSGKPAWFRYLSVDYNHKVIGIQYTVTGILVMLIGGTLAIIFRLELVATGMQYISYATFNTFVSAHGIIMIVSILLGVGGMVNYLVPLLIGASDMAFPRLNAFGYWINVPGAVLLITALFVGGWDTGWTGYPPLSARAPIGIQLFFLAVYMVGLSSIVGSLNLLVTVARMRPPGMSLFRMPIFVWAAVATALIQLTATQFIGLSFLMVLVERVLGMGYFDPFITEAAVSVGSPPGDPILFQHLFWFYSHPAVYVFILPGLGIISELLPVFARKPLFGYKWIALSSLSIALVGFLVWAHHMFVAGMSDYLRIPFMLATLLVAVPTGVKFFSWLGTMWQGKLTFPTPMLFVLGAISVFLIGGLTGPPNGTVTTDLFLHDTYWVVGHFHATMFGGFVFPFFAALYYWYPKVTGRNYSEKLGKLHFWLMTPAFWVQSVGQSLTGLKGMRRRIADYDPALGIENYQLAITIAGIVIAVSVLVCIYNLWYHARHGETAQDNPWRSRSPEFQIPSPIPEHSYATPFEIVGEPYDYGLPGSVYTSMETVNGMEPEKVLQ
;
A
#
# COMPACT_ATOMS: atom_id res chain seq x y z
N MET A 1 -11.89 -36.95 -21.18
CA MET A 1 -13.07 -36.06 -21.11
C MET A 1 -13.87 -36.58 -19.93
N ASN A 2 -13.73 -35.96 -18.77
CA ASN A 2 -14.50 -36.31 -17.58
C ASN A 2 -15.55 -35.21 -17.42
N GLU A 3 -16.82 -35.60 -17.53
CA GLU A 3 -18.00 -34.75 -17.35
C GLU A 3 -18.06 -34.28 -15.89
N TRP A 4 -18.42 -33.02 -15.69
CA TRP A 4 -18.67 -32.45 -14.37
C TRP A 4 -20.12 -32.75 -13.97
N PRO A 5 -20.41 -33.11 -12.71
CA PRO A 5 -21.77 -33.39 -12.26
C PRO A 5 -22.63 -32.11 -12.25
N TRP A 6 -23.91 -32.27 -12.58
CA TRP A 6 -24.92 -31.21 -12.48
C TRP A 6 -25.50 -31.21 -11.05
N TYR A 7 -25.63 -30.02 -10.46
CA TYR A 7 -26.20 -29.84 -9.12
C TYR A 7 -27.56 -29.14 -9.22
N TYR A 8 -28.50 -29.59 -8.41
CA TYR A 8 -29.83 -29.01 -8.22
C TYR A 8 -29.84 -28.19 -6.93
N ILE A 9 -30.37 -26.97 -6.98
CA ILE A 9 -30.47 -26.06 -5.84
C ILE A 9 -31.95 -25.92 -5.48
N ASP A 10 -32.32 -26.21 -4.23
CA ASP A 10 -33.67 -25.97 -3.72
C ASP A 10 -33.90 -24.46 -3.52
N PRO A 11 -34.74 -23.81 -4.35
CA PRO A 11 -34.92 -22.37 -4.28
C PRO A 11 -35.66 -21.90 -3.02
N GLU A 12 -36.44 -22.74 -2.34
CA GLU A 12 -37.17 -22.33 -1.12
C GLU A 12 -36.24 -22.30 0.10
N THR A 13 -35.37 -23.29 0.25
CA THR A 13 -34.34 -23.30 1.30
C THR A 13 -33.20 -22.30 1.01
N CYS A 14 -32.94 -22.02 -0.27
CA CYS A 14 -31.89 -21.10 -0.70
C CYS A 14 -32.33 -19.61 -0.69
N ILE A 15 -33.63 -19.33 -0.80
CA ILE A 15 -34.19 -17.98 -0.86
C ILE A 15 -35.16 -17.78 0.31
N ASP A 16 -34.61 -17.57 1.50
CA ASP A 16 -35.35 -16.89 2.56
C ASP A 16 -35.29 -15.37 2.31
N CYS A 17 -36.31 -14.85 1.63
CA CYS A 17 -36.47 -13.40 1.39
C CYS A 17 -36.81 -12.59 2.66
N GLY A 18 -36.88 -13.21 3.84
CA GLY A 18 -37.25 -12.57 5.10
C GLY A 18 -36.09 -12.21 6.03
N ALA A 19 -34.88 -12.76 5.83
CA ALA A 19 -33.74 -12.52 6.72
C ALA A 19 -32.40 -12.50 5.97
N CYS A 20 -31.54 -11.54 6.31
CA CYS A 20 -30.21 -11.34 5.72
C CYS A 20 -29.24 -12.50 6.05
N ILE A 21 -29.26 -13.59 5.27
CA ILE A 21 -28.21 -14.62 5.28
C ILE A 21 -27.52 -14.64 3.91
N PRO A 22 -26.18 -14.42 3.81
CA PRO A 22 -25.52 -14.19 2.52
C PRO A 22 -25.09 -15.45 1.75
N GLU A 23 -25.33 -16.66 2.25
CA GLU A 23 -24.97 -17.91 1.57
C GLU A 23 -26.10 -18.94 1.65
N CYS A 24 -26.34 -19.63 0.54
CA CYS A 24 -27.28 -20.75 0.43
C CYS A 24 -26.75 -21.94 1.28
N PRO A 25 -27.54 -22.50 2.21
CA PRO A 25 -27.09 -23.61 3.04
C PRO A 25 -26.62 -24.79 2.17
N TYR A 26 -25.55 -25.49 2.55
CA TYR A 26 -25.06 -26.64 1.77
C TYR A 26 -26.10 -27.79 1.74
N GLU A 27 -27.03 -27.82 2.71
CA GLU A 27 -28.17 -28.74 2.69
C GLU A 27 -29.19 -28.45 1.57
N ALA A 28 -29.11 -27.29 0.90
CA ALA A 28 -29.98 -26.89 -0.20
C ALA A 28 -29.41 -27.23 -1.60
N ILE A 29 -28.24 -27.86 -1.69
CA ILE A 29 -27.56 -28.20 -2.95
C ILE A 29 -27.39 -29.72 -3.06
N PHE A 30 -28.02 -30.34 -4.05
CA PHE A 30 -28.02 -31.78 -4.26
C PHE A 30 -27.35 -32.15 -5.59
N GLU A 31 -26.61 -33.25 -5.64
CA GLU A 31 -26.31 -33.90 -6.93
C GLU A 31 -27.61 -34.44 -7.51
N GLU A 32 -27.74 -34.51 -8.84
CA GLU A 32 -28.98 -34.95 -9.52
C GLU A 32 -29.52 -36.29 -8.98
N GLU A 33 -28.63 -37.20 -8.59
CA GLU A 33 -28.95 -38.52 -8.04
C GLU A 33 -29.40 -38.50 -6.58
N ALA A 34 -29.13 -37.40 -5.86
CA ALA A 34 -29.34 -37.23 -4.43
C ALA A 34 -30.47 -36.22 -4.11
N VAL A 35 -31.19 -35.73 -5.13
CA VAL A 35 -32.38 -34.87 -4.93
C VAL A 35 -33.42 -35.64 -4.11
N PRO A 36 -33.85 -35.12 -2.94
CA PRO A 36 -34.83 -35.79 -2.10
C PRO A 36 -36.14 -36.06 -2.86
N ALA A 37 -36.72 -37.24 -2.65
CA ALA A 37 -37.92 -37.69 -3.35
C ALA A 37 -39.11 -36.74 -3.18
N ASP A 38 -39.12 -35.94 -2.11
CA ASP A 38 -40.12 -34.93 -1.75
C ASP A 38 -40.26 -33.82 -2.82
N TYR A 39 -39.25 -33.62 -3.67
CA TYR A 39 -39.29 -32.69 -4.81
C TYR A 39 -39.64 -33.39 -6.13
N SER A 40 -39.89 -34.70 -6.11
CA SER A 40 -40.28 -35.52 -7.27
C SER A 40 -41.76 -35.95 -7.16
N ALA A 41 -42.64 -35.24 -7.86
CA ALA A 41 -44.09 -35.41 -7.69
C ALA A 41 -44.59 -36.79 -8.16
N LYS A 42 -45.09 -37.64 -7.25
CA LYS A 42 -46.17 -38.63 -7.51
C LYS A 42 -47.06 -38.87 -6.29
N GLY A 43 -48.36 -38.66 -6.49
CA GLY A 43 -49.39 -38.55 -5.44
C GLY A 43 -49.82 -39.83 -4.72
N GLY A 44 -50.52 -39.58 -3.60
CA GLY A 44 -50.94 -40.53 -2.57
C GLY A 44 -50.88 -39.96 -1.14
N GLU A 45 -50.42 -38.71 -0.98
CA GLU A 45 -50.15 -38.10 0.32
C GLU A 45 -51.37 -37.53 1.04
N TYR A 46 -51.34 -37.63 2.36
CA TYR A 46 -52.21 -36.91 3.28
C TYR A 46 -51.58 -35.55 3.55
N ILE A 47 -52.34 -34.46 3.38
CA ILE A 47 -51.86 -33.11 3.67
C ILE A 47 -52.39 -32.66 5.03
N ALA A 48 -51.49 -32.12 5.85
CA ALA A 48 -51.75 -31.53 7.15
C ALA A 48 -51.28 -30.06 7.18
N ARG A 49 -51.81 -29.23 8.07
CA ARG A 49 -51.30 -27.86 8.27
C ARG A 49 -49.94 -27.91 8.99
N PRO A 50 -48.97 -27.03 8.66
CA PRO A 50 -47.67 -27.02 9.35
C PRO A 50 -47.84 -26.83 10.87
N GLY A 51 -47.36 -27.80 11.66
CA GLY A 51 -47.43 -27.78 13.13
C GLY A 51 -48.55 -28.60 13.79
N LEU A 52 -49.49 -29.17 13.03
CA LEU A 52 -50.57 -30.03 13.57
C LEU A 52 -50.70 -31.31 12.73
N GLN A 53 -50.28 -32.45 13.28
CA GLN A 53 -50.40 -33.76 12.61
C GLN A 53 -51.26 -34.71 13.44
N GLY A 54 -52.33 -35.25 12.87
CA GLY A 54 -53.12 -36.34 13.48
C GLY A 54 -54.54 -35.98 13.92
N HIS A 55 -55.15 -36.94 14.61
CA HIS A 55 -56.53 -36.95 15.09
C HIS A 55 -56.53 -36.81 16.61
N TYR A 56 -57.20 -35.79 17.15
CA TYR A 56 -57.17 -35.45 18.57
C TYR A 56 -58.55 -35.60 19.19
N GLU A 57 -58.67 -36.48 20.18
CA GLU A 57 -59.91 -36.71 20.92
C GLU A 57 -59.79 -36.14 22.34
N GLY A 58 -60.87 -35.55 22.83
CA GLY A 58 -60.93 -35.01 24.18
C GLY A 58 -62.33 -34.54 24.55
N LYS A 59 -62.47 -33.91 25.72
CA LYS A 59 -63.74 -33.38 26.18
C LYS A 59 -63.77 -31.87 26.17
N ASN A 60 -64.92 -31.28 25.84
CA ASN A 60 -65.11 -29.84 25.94
C ASN A 60 -65.41 -29.39 27.37
N ASP A 61 -65.57 -28.07 27.56
CA ASP A 61 -65.93 -27.40 28.82
C ASP A 61 -67.30 -27.82 29.41
N GLN A 62 -68.11 -28.55 28.63
CA GLN A 62 -69.40 -29.10 29.05
C GLN A 62 -69.34 -30.60 29.37
N GLY A 63 -68.18 -31.24 29.16
CA GLY A 63 -67.91 -32.66 29.46
C GLY A 63 -68.30 -33.64 28.34
N ASP A 64 -68.68 -33.14 27.17
CA ASP A 64 -69.02 -33.91 25.98
C ASP A 64 -67.75 -34.33 25.20
N ASP A 65 -67.77 -35.51 24.57
CA ASP A 65 -66.66 -36.01 23.75
C ASP A 65 -66.60 -35.27 22.39
N VAL A 66 -65.43 -34.73 22.05
CA VAL A 66 -65.15 -33.95 20.83
C VAL A 66 -63.89 -34.45 20.13
N ILE A 67 -63.88 -34.36 18.81
CA ILE A 67 -62.83 -34.89 17.93
C ILE A 67 -62.38 -33.81 16.94
N LEU A 68 -61.06 -33.60 16.83
CA LEU A 68 -60.41 -32.66 15.90
C LEU A 68 -59.54 -33.43 14.89
N ASP A 69 -59.86 -33.30 13.60
CA ASP A 69 -59.11 -33.94 12.51
C ASP A 69 -58.35 -32.89 11.68
N CYS A 70 -57.02 -32.96 11.68
CA CYS A 70 -56.15 -31.95 11.08
C CYS A 70 -55.51 -32.38 9.75
N THR A 71 -55.98 -33.49 9.16
CA THR A 71 -55.41 -34.07 7.94
C THR A 71 -56.47 -34.42 6.90
N LYS A 72 -56.14 -34.26 5.60
CA LYS A 72 -57.01 -34.69 4.48
C LYS A 72 -56.21 -35.52 3.47
N GLN A 73 -56.75 -36.67 3.07
CA GLN A 73 -56.17 -37.49 2.00
C GLN A 73 -56.53 -36.93 0.63
N LEU A 74 -55.56 -36.80 -0.27
CA LEU A 74 -55.77 -36.29 -1.62
C LEU A 74 -56.00 -37.39 -2.67
N GLU A 75 -56.95 -37.13 -3.58
CA GLU A 75 -57.07 -37.91 -4.82
C GLU A 75 -56.17 -37.35 -5.93
N ALA A 76 -55.83 -38.19 -6.91
CA ALA A 76 -54.88 -37.85 -7.97
C ALA A 76 -55.41 -36.69 -8.86
N GLY A 77 -54.78 -35.51 -8.74
CA GLY A 77 -55.07 -34.32 -9.54
C GLY A 77 -55.97 -33.28 -8.85
N GLU A 78 -56.30 -33.46 -7.57
CA GLU A 78 -57.07 -32.49 -6.78
C GLU A 78 -56.15 -31.35 -6.27
N THR A 79 -56.58 -30.10 -6.45
CA THR A 79 -55.91 -28.88 -5.93
C THR A 79 -56.63 -28.38 -4.68
N ILE A 80 -55.94 -28.28 -3.54
CA ILE A 80 -56.49 -27.85 -2.24
C ILE A 80 -56.11 -26.39 -1.91
N ASN A 81 -57.02 -25.65 -1.28
CA ASN A 81 -56.70 -24.43 -0.54
C ASN A 81 -56.59 -24.75 0.96
N LEU A 82 -55.36 -24.81 1.49
CA LEU A 82 -55.05 -25.21 2.88
C LEU A 82 -55.63 -24.27 3.95
N THR A 83 -56.22 -23.16 3.54
CA THR A 83 -56.84 -22.18 4.43
C THR A 83 -58.32 -22.43 4.65
N GLU A 84 -59.06 -23.02 3.69
CA GLU A 84 -60.51 -23.23 3.79
C GLU A 84 -60.87 -24.71 4.00
N ASP A 85 -60.15 -25.64 3.36
CA ASP A 85 -60.55 -27.06 3.31
C ASP A 85 -60.07 -27.90 4.51
N ILE A 86 -59.16 -27.36 5.33
CA ILE A 86 -58.61 -27.99 6.56
C ILE A 86 -58.72 -26.98 7.72
N GLN A 87 -59.94 -26.52 7.98
CA GLN A 87 -60.25 -25.63 9.11
C GLN A 87 -60.47 -26.45 10.39
N PRO A 88 -59.74 -26.21 11.48
CA PRO A 88 -60.03 -26.83 12.76
C PRO A 88 -61.37 -26.29 13.30
N ASN A 89 -62.26 -27.18 13.76
CA ASN A 89 -63.40 -26.77 14.56
C ASN A 89 -62.87 -26.28 15.92
N TYR A 90 -62.83 -24.96 16.11
CA TYR A 90 -62.35 -24.31 17.33
C TYR A 90 -63.30 -24.61 18.50
N THR A 91 -63.11 -25.76 19.12
CA THR A 91 -63.83 -26.19 20.32
C THR A 91 -62.78 -26.40 21.39
N TYR A 92 -62.91 -25.70 22.51
CA TYR A 92 -61.93 -25.75 23.60
C TYR A 92 -61.92 -27.14 24.24
N PHE A 93 -60.74 -27.77 24.31
CA PHE A 93 -60.53 -29.01 25.04
C PHE A 93 -60.22 -28.70 26.51
N THR A 94 -60.85 -29.40 27.45
CA THR A 94 -60.59 -29.27 28.90
C THR A 94 -59.93 -30.50 29.51
N GLU A 95 -60.04 -31.67 28.87
CA GLU A 95 -59.35 -32.91 29.26
C GLU A 95 -59.09 -33.80 28.02
N GLY A 96 -58.02 -34.61 28.04
CA GLY A 96 -57.70 -35.58 26.97
C GLY A 96 -56.40 -35.27 26.21
N VAL A 97 -56.09 -36.05 25.17
CA VAL A 97 -54.84 -35.93 24.38
C VAL A 97 -54.76 -34.62 23.58
N GLY A 98 -55.89 -33.93 23.39
CA GLY A 98 -55.96 -32.58 22.82
C GLY A 98 -55.76 -31.44 23.83
N TYR A 99 -55.66 -31.72 25.14
CA TYR A 99 -55.45 -30.69 26.18
C TYR A 99 -54.00 -30.18 26.12
N GLY A 100 -53.81 -28.93 25.70
CA GLY A 100 -52.50 -28.28 25.51
C GLY A 100 -51.97 -28.26 24.06
N ALA A 101 -52.69 -28.82 23.08
CA ALA A 101 -52.24 -28.82 21.67
C ALA A 101 -52.32 -27.45 20.95
N LEU A 102 -52.87 -26.42 21.61
CA LEU A 102 -52.96 -25.04 21.10
C LEU A 102 -52.24 -24.02 21.99
N GLU A 103 -51.56 -24.43 23.05
CA GLU A 103 -50.79 -23.54 23.94
C GLU A 103 -49.34 -23.38 23.43
N MET A 104 -49.17 -22.82 22.24
CA MET A 104 -47.88 -22.24 21.79
C MET A 104 -48.15 -20.95 21.01
N GLN A 105 -48.88 -20.02 21.63
CA GLN A 105 -48.91 -18.59 21.32
C GLN A 105 -49.89 -17.95 22.31
N ASP A 106 -49.37 -17.44 23.43
CA ASP A 106 -49.97 -16.35 24.20
C ASP A 106 -49.11 -16.04 25.44
N GLU A 107 -48.08 -15.20 25.27
CA GLU A 107 -47.74 -14.22 26.31
C GLU A 107 -48.05 -12.84 25.73
N ALA A 108 -49.29 -12.42 25.95
CA ALA A 108 -49.70 -11.04 25.76
C ALA A 108 -48.97 -10.17 26.79
N VAL A 109 -48.01 -9.37 26.33
CA VAL A 109 -47.56 -8.19 27.08
C VAL A 109 -48.70 -7.18 27.04
N ASP A 110 -49.28 -6.91 28.20
CA ASP A 110 -50.26 -5.86 28.41
C ASP A 110 -49.62 -4.49 28.10
N LEU A 111 -50.02 -3.89 26.97
CA LEU A 111 -49.60 -2.56 26.53
C LEU A 111 -50.49 -1.44 27.10
N SER A 112 -51.13 -1.64 28.26
CA SER A 112 -51.96 -0.61 28.90
C SER A 112 -51.37 0.05 30.16
N GLU A 113 -50.13 -0.24 30.56
CA GLU A 113 -49.44 0.43 31.69
C GLU A 113 -48.19 1.25 31.30
N VAL A 114 -47.98 1.60 30.02
CA VAL A 114 -46.88 2.50 29.58
C VAL A 114 -47.41 3.79 28.91
N ALA A 115 -48.65 4.18 29.20
CA ALA A 115 -49.27 5.40 28.66
C ALA A 115 -49.44 6.54 29.69
N GLU A 116 -48.76 6.47 30.84
CA GLU A 116 -48.68 7.55 31.82
C GLU A 116 -47.25 7.72 32.36
N ASP A 117 -46.28 8.02 31.49
CA ASP A 117 -45.07 8.75 31.94
C ASP A 117 -44.36 9.57 30.84
N ASP A 118 -45.02 9.79 29.69
CA ASP A 118 -44.52 10.64 28.58
C ASP A 118 -44.74 12.15 28.79
N ALA A 119 -45.04 12.58 30.01
CA ALA A 119 -45.16 14.01 30.37
C ALA A 119 -44.03 14.51 31.30
N ALA A 120 -43.06 13.66 31.67
CA ALA A 120 -41.95 14.02 32.55
C ALA A 120 -40.56 14.08 31.84
N ALA A 121 -40.43 13.54 30.63
CA ALA A 121 -39.17 13.51 29.89
C ALA A 121 -38.93 14.74 28.99
N GLU A 122 -39.96 15.53 28.68
CA GLU A 122 -39.86 16.74 27.85
C GLU A 122 -39.53 18.02 28.67
N LYS A 123 -39.12 17.85 29.94
CA LYS A 123 -38.75 18.96 30.83
C LYS A 123 -37.35 18.88 31.43
N ILE A 124 -36.51 17.95 30.96
CA ILE A 124 -35.12 17.75 31.46
C ILE A 124 -34.07 17.97 30.34
N SER A 125 -34.46 18.51 29.18
CA SER A 125 -33.51 18.87 28.11
C SER A 125 -33.37 20.38 27.83
N GLU A 126 -34.02 21.25 28.61
CA GLU A 126 -33.83 22.72 28.52
C GLU A 126 -33.08 23.33 29.72
N GLU A 127 -32.79 22.57 30.78
CA GLU A 127 -32.10 23.08 31.98
C GLU A 127 -30.66 22.57 32.15
N ALA A 128 -30.16 21.71 31.24
CA ALA A 128 -28.77 21.22 31.23
C ALA A 128 -27.88 21.85 30.14
N ALA A 129 -28.42 22.78 29.36
CA ALA A 129 -27.71 23.47 28.27
C ALA A 129 -27.42 24.96 28.57
N VAL A 130 -27.69 25.42 29.80
CA VAL A 130 -27.51 26.84 30.21
C VAL A 130 -26.45 27.04 31.30
N ASP A 131 -25.93 25.98 31.93
CA ASP A 131 -24.94 26.09 33.03
C ASP A 131 -23.50 25.68 32.66
N ALA A 132 -23.14 25.67 31.38
CA ALA A 132 -21.75 25.41 30.94
C ALA A 132 -21.18 26.51 30.02
N ILE A 133 -21.83 27.67 29.94
CA ILE A 133 -21.35 28.86 29.24
C ILE A 133 -21.49 30.06 30.18
N GLU A 134 -20.76 30.03 31.30
CA GLU A 134 -20.41 31.20 32.10
C GLU A 134 -19.50 30.76 33.24
N GLU A 135 -18.20 30.53 32.96
CA GLU A 135 -17.14 30.78 33.94
C GLU A 135 -15.75 30.76 33.26
N SER A 136 -14.94 31.75 33.63
CA SER A 136 -13.50 31.95 33.34
C SER A 136 -13.10 32.71 32.06
N ASP A 137 -13.54 33.96 31.96
CA ASP A 137 -12.60 35.06 31.70
C ASP A 137 -11.91 35.41 33.03
N SER A 138 -10.61 35.15 33.16
CA SER A 138 -9.72 35.98 34.00
C SER A 138 -8.24 35.69 33.72
N ASP A 139 -7.51 36.77 33.49
CA ASP A 139 -6.06 36.89 33.45
C ASP A 139 -5.35 36.22 34.64
N ALA A 140 -4.24 35.53 34.38
CA ALA A 140 -3.12 35.45 35.33
C ALA A 140 -1.82 35.06 34.61
N ALA A 141 -0.93 36.04 34.46
CA ALA A 141 0.50 35.82 34.31
C ALA A 141 1.06 35.22 35.60
N VAL A 142 1.86 34.16 35.50
CA VAL A 142 2.77 33.73 36.57
C VAL A 142 4.07 33.23 35.95
N ASP A 143 5.13 33.99 36.24
CA ASP A 143 6.54 33.61 36.16
C ASP A 143 6.82 32.28 36.85
N SER A 144 7.72 31.49 36.26
CA SER A 144 8.58 30.62 37.06
C SER A 144 10.01 30.72 36.54
N GLU A 145 10.76 31.57 37.24
CA GLU A 145 12.21 31.49 37.33
C GLU A 145 12.62 30.08 37.77
N LEU A 146 13.65 29.53 37.14
CA LEU A 146 14.44 28.46 37.75
C LEU A 146 15.91 28.65 37.40
N GLU A 147 16.52 29.43 38.31
CA GLU A 147 17.88 29.37 38.85
C GLU A 147 19.02 28.87 37.97
N VAL A 148 19.82 29.87 37.60
CA VAL A 148 21.27 29.79 37.40
C VAL A 148 21.93 29.33 38.70
N VAL A 149 22.67 28.22 38.66
CA VAL A 149 23.79 27.96 39.59
C VAL A 149 25.03 27.77 38.74
N GLY A 150 25.87 28.80 38.74
CA GLY A 150 27.27 28.68 38.39
C GLY A 150 28.05 28.28 39.63
N GLU A 151 28.92 27.28 39.50
CA GLU A 151 30.11 27.16 40.32
C GLU A 151 31.32 27.14 39.38
N THR A 152 32.05 28.25 39.42
CA THR A 152 33.42 28.40 38.95
C THR A 152 34.35 27.66 39.91
N ALA A 153 35.28 26.87 39.37
CA ALA A 153 36.55 26.61 40.02
C ALA A 153 37.64 26.59 38.95
N ASP A 154 38.51 27.59 39.06
CA ASP A 154 39.73 27.80 38.32
C ASP A 154 40.70 26.61 38.45
N GLN A 155 41.35 26.25 37.35
CA GLN A 155 42.79 25.98 37.38
C GLN A 155 43.40 26.27 36.00
N GLU A 156 44.18 27.34 35.99
CA GLU A 156 45.16 27.70 34.97
C GLU A 156 46.21 26.60 34.82
N ASP A 157 46.70 26.37 33.59
CA ASP A 157 48.11 26.07 33.29
C ASP A 157 48.37 26.30 31.78
N GLU A 158 48.75 27.54 31.49
CA GLU A 158 49.91 28.02 30.72
C GLU A 158 50.60 27.19 29.59
N PHE A 159 51.12 27.94 28.60
CA PHE A 159 52.03 27.62 27.46
C PHE A 159 51.41 27.07 26.16
N SER A 160 51.73 27.52 24.93
CA SER A 160 52.50 28.65 24.37
C SER A 160 52.45 28.55 22.83
N GLU A 161 52.50 29.71 22.15
CA GLU A 161 53.09 29.99 20.81
C GLU A 161 52.68 29.10 19.60
N VAL A 162 51.83 29.60 18.68
CA VAL A 162 52.17 30.30 17.41
C VAL A 162 52.99 29.46 16.42
N GLU A 163 52.36 29.06 15.31
CA GLU A 163 52.98 29.16 13.98
C GLU A 163 51.92 29.30 12.88
N GLU A 164 51.98 30.40 12.14
CA GLU A 164 51.24 30.66 10.90
C GLU A 164 51.72 29.71 9.78
N ILE A 165 50.79 29.20 8.97
CA ILE A 165 51.11 28.55 7.68
C ILE A 165 50.32 29.27 6.57
N PRO A 166 50.98 29.70 5.47
CA PRO A 166 50.43 30.70 4.56
C PRO A 166 49.47 30.15 3.50
N GLU A 167 48.61 31.03 3.00
CA GLU A 167 47.83 30.86 1.77
C GLU A 167 48.72 30.51 0.57
N VAL A 168 48.33 29.49 -0.20
CA VAL A 168 48.84 29.26 -1.57
C VAL A 168 47.68 29.13 -2.55
N SER A 169 47.70 30.01 -3.54
CA SER A 169 46.78 30.13 -4.66
C SER A 169 46.92 29.02 -5.71
N SER A 170 45.79 28.73 -6.37
CA SER A 170 45.57 27.96 -7.60
C SER A 170 46.74 27.76 -8.58
N THR A 171 46.93 26.52 -9.08
CA THR A 171 46.90 26.10 -10.51
C THR A 171 47.36 24.64 -10.64
N GLY A 172 46.86 23.93 -11.66
CA GLY A 172 46.77 22.47 -11.67
C GLY A 172 48.02 21.68 -11.98
N ILE A 173 47.93 20.36 -11.74
CA ILE A 173 48.71 19.27 -12.35
C ILE A 173 47.83 18.01 -12.32
N GLU A 174 47.66 17.42 -13.50
CA GLU A 174 47.11 16.08 -13.73
C GLU A 174 48.06 15.00 -13.17
N GLY A 175 47.48 13.93 -12.62
CA GLY A 175 48.09 12.58 -12.60
C GLY A 175 49.33 12.38 -11.74
N ALA A 176 49.15 11.92 -10.51
CA ALA A 176 50.15 11.15 -9.80
C ALA A 176 49.46 10.12 -8.88
N GLU A 177 49.74 8.85 -9.12
CA GLU A 177 49.39 7.73 -8.25
C GLU A 177 50.08 7.90 -6.88
N VAL A 178 49.33 7.69 -5.80
CA VAL A 178 49.90 7.66 -4.44
C VAL A 178 50.20 6.20 -4.11
N GLU A 179 51.49 5.84 -4.13
CA GLU A 179 52.01 4.60 -3.56
C GLU A 179 51.89 4.62 -2.03
N GLU A 180 51.51 3.47 -1.46
CA GLU A 180 51.42 3.25 -0.02
C GLU A 180 52.76 3.48 0.70
N ILE A 181 52.69 4.20 1.81
CA ILE A 181 53.83 4.55 2.66
C ILE A 181 54.33 3.28 3.38
N GLY A 182 55.50 2.79 2.96
CA GLY A 182 56.27 1.77 3.67
C GLY A 182 57.02 2.34 4.88
N VAL A 183 57.09 1.54 5.94
CA VAL A 183 57.78 1.81 7.21
C VAL A 183 59.26 2.14 6.97
N VAL A 184 59.73 3.27 7.50
CA VAL A 184 61.14 3.69 7.45
C VAL A 184 61.88 3.13 8.67
N GLU A 185 62.75 2.15 8.45
CA GLU A 185 63.76 1.74 9.42
C GLU A 185 65.10 2.44 9.05
N GLN A 186 65.64 3.24 9.97
CA GLN A 186 66.94 3.88 9.81
C GLN A 186 68.06 2.84 9.76
N SER A 187 68.78 2.74 8.64
CA SER A 187 70.16 2.27 8.67
C SER A 187 71.02 2.95 7.59
N SER A 188 72.28 3.14 7.96
CA SER A 188 73.32 3.90 7.27
C SER A 188 73.76 3.28 5.94
N GLY A 189 73.84 4.12 4.90
CA GLY A 189 74.81 4.03 3.80
C GLY A 189 74.84 2.74 2.98
N ASP A 190 74.03 2.67 1.93
CA ASP A 190 74.38 2.14 0.58
C ASP A 190 73.15 2.28 -0.34
N GLU A 191 73.37 2.45 -1.66
CA GLU A 191 72.32 2.66 -2.67
C GLU A 191 71.15 1.65 -2.56
N ILE A 192 69.95 2.16 -2.28
CA ILE A 192 68.72 1.36 -2.28
C ILE A 192 68.30 1.11 -3.73
N ARG A 193 68.67 -0.05 -4.26
CA ARG A 193 68.05 -0.61 -5.46
C ARG A 193 66.69 -1.18 -5.08
N VAL A 194 65.62 -0.43 -5.34
CA VAL A 194 64.24 -0.94 -5.24
C VAL A 194 64.02 -1.92 -6.40
N THR A 195 64.16 -3.22 -6.13
CA THR A 195 63.61 -4.25 -7.01
C THR A 195 62.09 -4.26 -6.82
N PRO A 196 61.27 -4.08 -7.86
CA PRO A 196 59.82 -4.21 -7.71
C PRO A 196 59.52 -5.61 -7.21
N ALA A 197 58.84 -5.70 -6.06
CA ALA A 197 58.29 -6.96 -5.60
C ALA A 197 57.45 -7.52 -6.74
N LYS A 198 57.71 -8.77 -7.14
CA LYS A 198 56.81 -9.49 -8.04
C LYS A 198 55.46 -9.53 -7.34
N ALA A 199 54.52 -8.68 -7.76
CA ALA A 199 53.14 -8.78 -7.34
C ALA A 199 52.70 -10.22 -7.63
N GLU A 200 52.41 -10.99 -6.58
CA GLU A 200 51.77 -12.27 -6.76
C GLU A 200 50.48 -12.03 -7.55
N PRO A 201 50.11 -12.92 -8.48
CA PRO A 201 48.88 -12.79 -9.23
C PRO A 201 47.71 -12.90 -8.24
N VAL A 202 47.25 -11.76 -7.71
CA VAL A 202 46.03 -11.67 -6.93
C VAL A 202 44.92 -12.17 -7.84
N TRP A 203 44.31 -13.31 -7.47
CA TRP A 203 43.18 -13.84 -8.20
C TRP A 203 42.10 -12.75 -8.27
N GLN A 204 41.89 -12.19 -9.46
CA GLN A 204 40.82 -11.24 -9.68
C GLN A 204 39.56 -12.03 -10.00
N PRO A 205 38.48 -11.87 -9.23
CA PRO A 205 37.23 -12.53 -9.55
C PRO A 205 36.77 -12.07 -10.95
N PRO A 206 36.08 -12.96 -11.70
CA PRO A 206 35.44 -12.59 -12.95
C PRO A 206 34.66 -11.27 -12.83
N PHE A 207 34.70 -10.43 -13.86
CA PHE A 207 34.10 -9.08 -13.81
C PHE A 207 32.66 -9.06 -13.28
N PHE A 208 31.82 -10.04 -13.66
CA PHE A 208 30.44 -10.12 -13.19
C PHE A 208 30.33 -10.36 -11.67
N LEU A 209 31.26 -11.09 -11.06
CA LEU A 209 31.33 -11.28 -9.61
C LEU A 209 31.81 -10.03 -8.86
N THR A 210 32.26 -9.00 -9.55
CA THR A 210 32.56 -7.72 -8.89
C THR A 210 31.29 -6.90 -8.62
N ILE A 211 30.22 -7.10 -9.39
CA ILE A 211 28.96 -6.34 -9.27
C ILE A 211 28.22 -6.75 -7.99
N GLY A 212 27.84 -5.77 -7.15
CA GLY A 212 27.11 -6.00 -5.89
C GLY A 212 25.83 -6.81 -6.10
N LEU A 213 24.96 -6.39 -7.01
CA LEU A 213 23.69 -7.04 -7.32
C LEU A 213 23.87 -8.51 -7.71
N VAL A 214 24.88 -8.84 -8.52
CA VAL A 214 25.15 -10.23 -8.94
C VAL A 214 25.57 -11.08 -7.74
N ARG A 215 26.46 -10.56 -6.90
CA ARG A 215 26.85 -11.24 -5.64
C ARG A 215 25.66 -11.41 -4.70
N GLY A 216 24.78 -10.40 -4.62
CA GLY A 216 23.53 -10.47 -3.87
C GLY A 216 22.62 -11.59 -4.38
N LEU A 217 22.35 -11.66 -5.68
CA LEU A 217 21.49 -12.70 -6.27
C LEU A 217 22.09 -14.11 -6.10
N LEU A 218 23.40 -14.27 -6.24
CA LEU A 218 24.08 -15.53 -5.94
C LEU A 218 23.99 -15.88 -4.46
N GLY A 219 24.18 -14.90 -3.58
CA GLY A 219 23.99 -15.03 -2.14
C GLY A 219 22.57 -15.43 -1.78
N GLN A 220 21.56 -14.89 -2.49
CA GLN A 220 20.17 -15.27 -2.32
C GLN A 220 19.94 -16.74 -2.69
N LEU A 221 20.44 -17.17 -3.86
CA LEU A 221 20.32 -18.55 -4.30
C LEU A 221 20.98 -19.52 -3.32
N ILE A 222 22.22 -19.25 -2.93
CA ILE A 222 22.98 -20.09 -1.97
C ILE A 222 22.28 -20.12 -0.61
N GLY A 223 21.85 -18.95 -0.12
CA GLY A 223 21.12 -18.83 1.13
C GLY A 223 19.81 -19.60 1.11
N THR A 224 19.05 -19.55 0.01
CA THR A 224 17.80 -20.31 -0.14
C THR A 224 18.05 -21.82 -0.10
N LEU A 225 19.01 -22.31 -0.88
CA LEU A 225 19.37 -23.73 -0.89
C LEU A 225 19.88 -24.21 0.47
N PHE A 226 20.65 -23.37 1.17
CA PHE A 226 21.11 -23.65 2.53
C PHE A 226 19.94 -23.78 3.50
N GLY A 227 18.98 -22.85 3.47
CA GLY A 227 17.79 -22.90 4.34
C GLY A 227 16.92 -24.13 4.07
N MET A 228 16.72 -24.47 2.80
CA MET A 228 16.01 -25.70 2.41
C MET A 228 16.73 -26.96 2.91
N ALA A 229 18.06 -27.02 2.75
CA ALA A 229 18.87 -28.13 3.25
C ALA A 229 18.85 -28.22 4.78
N LEU A 230 18.86 -27.08 5.47
CA LEU A 230 18.76 -27.02 6.92
C LEU A 230 17.45 -27.63 7.42
N VAL A 231 16.32 -27.28 6.80
CA VAL A 231 15.01 -27.89 7.12
C VAL A 231 15.06 -29.40 6.92
N PHE A 232 15.58 -29.86 5.78
CA PHE A 232 15.72 -31.28 5.49
C PHE A 232 16.55 -32.03 6.57
N VAL A 233 17.72 -31.48 6.92
CA VAL A 233 18.63 -32.07 7.92
C VAL A 233 17.99 -32.11 9.31
N ILE A 234 17.33 -31.04 9.73
CA ILE A 234 16.64 -31.00 11.03
C ILE A 234 15.55 -32.08 11.07
N ARG A 235 14.70 -32.18 10.04
CA ARG A 235 13.62 -33.17 9.97
C ARG A 235 14.15 -34.60 9.95
N PHE A 236 15.28 -34.84 9.26
CA PHE A 236 15.98 -36.12 9.28
C PHE A 236 16.43 -36.50 10.70
N PHE A 237 17.08 -35.58 11.43
CA PHE A 237 17.52 -35.85 12.81
C PHE A 237 16.35 -35.94 13.82
N MET A 238 15.21 -35.33 13.53
CA MET A 238 13.98 -35.48 14.32
C MET A 238 13.27 -36.83 14.08
N GLY A 239 13.69 -37.61 13.09
CA GLY A 239 13.08 -38.91 12.78
C GLY A 239 11.66 -38.80 12.22
N LEU A 240 11.32 -37.69 11.54
CA LEU A 240 10.02 -37.52 10.87
C LEU A 240 9.96 -38.35 9.59
N ASP A 241 8.77 -38.91 9.28
CA ASP A 241 8.57 -39.83 8.14
C ASP A 241 8.88 -39.17 6.78
N GLU A 242 8.60 -37.87 6.64
CA GLU A 242 8.96 -37.07 5.47
C GLU A 242 10.05 -36.04 5.79
N PHE A 243 11.24 -36.24 5.24
CA PHE A 243 12.36 -35.32 5.41
C PHE A 243 12.17 -34.01 4.63
N TRP A 244 11.43 -34.04 3.51
CA TRP A 244 11.11 -32.85 2.72
C TRP A 244 9.73 -32.32 3.07
N ALA A 245 9.66 -31.12 3.64
CA ALA A 245 8.41 -30.38 3.82
C ALA A 245 8.50 -29.08 3.03
N ALA A 246 7.74 -29.00 1.93
CA ALA A 246 7.89 -27.95 0.93
C ALA A 246 7.67 -26.55 1.53
N GLU A 247 6.62 -26.34 2.30
CA GLU A 247 6.30 -25.03 2.90
C GLU A 247 7.40 -24.55 3.87
N PRO A 248 7.77 -25.29 4.93
CA PRO A 248 8.88 -24.90 5.79
C PRO A 248 10.19 -24.68 5.01
N ALA A 249 10.49 -25.53 4.02
CA ALA A 249 11.72 -25.40 3.23
C ALA A 249 11.75 -24.10 2.42
N TRP A 250 10.65 -23.71 1.78
CA TRP A 250 10.56 -22.46 1.03
C TRP A 250 10.55 -21.23 1.93
N VAL A 251 9.89 -21.29 3.09
CA VAL A 251 9.86 -20.17 4.05
C VAL A 251 11.24 -19.94 4.67
N VAL A 252 11.86 -20.98 5.24
CA VAL A 252 13.21 -20.87 5.82
C VAL A 252 14.22 -20.51 4.74
N GLY A 253 14.13 -21.13 3.56
CA GLY A 253 14.93 -20.78 2.39
C GLY A 253 14.78 -19.31 1.99
N GLY A 254 13.56 -18.77 1.95
CA GLY A 254 13.34 -17.36 1.63
C GLY A 254 13.97 -16.41 2.65
N ILE A 255 13.93 -16.75 3.94
CA ILE A 255 14.55 -15.97 5.02
C ILE A 255 16.08 -16.00 4.90
N THR A 256 16.68 -17.19 4.82
CA THR A 256 18.13 -17.34 4.70
C THR A 256 18.65 -16.83 3.37
N GLY A 257 17.87 -16.94 2.30
CA GLY A 257 18.14 -16.33 1.00
C GLY A 257 18.14 -14.80 1.07
N THR A 258 17.18 -14.19 1.75
CA THR A 258 17.18 -12.74 1.96
C THR A 258 18.43 -12.29 2.72
N LEU A 259 18.82 -13.00 3.78
CA LEU A 259 20.07 -12.71 4.50
C LEU A 259 21.30 -12.91 3.60
N GLY A 260 21.34 -13.99 2.84
CA GLY A 260 22.40 -14.28 1.88
C GLY A 260 22.53 -13.18 0.81
N PHE A 261 21.41 -12.63 0.34
CA PHE A 261 21.39 -11.47 -0.54
C PHE A 261 22.02 -10.24 0.12
N MET A 262 21.57 -9.90 1.32
CA MET A 262 21.99 -8.69 2.03
C MET A 262 23.48 -8.73 2.40
N ILE A 263 24.01 -9.93 2.70
CA ILE A 263 25.44 -10.16 2.88
C ILE A 263 26.18 -10.06 1.52
N GLY A 264 25.70 -10.76 0.49
CA GLY A 264 26.36 -10.84 -0.81
C GLY A 264 26.46 -9.51 -1.53
N VAL A 265 25.40 -8.68 -1.46
CA VAL A 265 25.41 -7.33 -2.05
C VAL A 265 26.30 -6.36 -1.28
N GLY A 266 26.51 -6.64 0.02
CA GLY A 266 27.34 -5.87 0.93
C GLY A 266 26.57 -4.89 1.82
N ALA A 267 25.24 -4.91 1.82
CA ALA A 267 24.40 -3.99 2.62
C ALA A 267 24.54 -4.22 4.13
N LEU A 268 25.04 -5.40 4.55
CA LEU A 268 25.34 -5.74 5.94
C LEU A 268 26.84 -5.62 6.30
N THR A 269 27.70 -5.22 5.36
CA THR A 269 29.16 -5.22 5.57
C THR A 269 29.59 -4.26 6.68
N ASP A 270 29.09 -3.02 6.65
CA ASP A 270 29.43 -1.99 7.63
C ASP A 270 28.93 -2.37 9.03
N TRP A 271 27.70 -2.87 9.11
CA TRP A 271 27.11 -3.38 10.35
C TRP A 271 27.94 -4.52 10.94
N GLY A 272 28.37 -5.48 10.11
CA GLY A 272 29.25 -6.58 10.50
C GLY A 272 30.60 -6.10 11.04
N ARG A 273 31.21 -5.12 10.36
CA ARG A 273 32.48 -4.52 10.78
C ARG A 273 32.36 -3.76 12.10
N TRP A 274 31.26 -3.03 12.31
CA TRP A 274 30.99 -2.35 13.58
C TRP A 274 30.81 -3.32 14.74
N MET A 275 30.14 -4.46 14.53
CA MET A 275 29.98 -5.49 15.57
C MET A 275 31.32 -6.05 16.08
N ILE A 276 32.39 -5.97 15.28
CA ILE A 276 33.74 -6.39 15.65
C ILE A 276 34.69 -5.21 15.91
N GLY A 277 34.16 -4.00 16.07
CA GLY A 277 34.92 -2.80 16.45
C GLY A 277 35.70 -2.13 15.30
N ILE A 278 35.45 -2.50 14.04
CA ILE A 278 36.10 -1.89 12.88
C ILE A 278 35.24 -0.72 12.39
N GLN A 279 35.76 0.50 12.48
CA GLN A 279 35.10 1.67 11.90
C GLN A 279 35.11 1.60 10.36
N THR A 280 34.02 2.05 9.75
CA THR A 280 33.91 2.16 8.29
C THR A 280 33.70 3.62 7.89
N PRO A 281 34.50 4.15 6.96
CA PRO A 281 34.29 5.51 6.46
C PRO A 281 33.04 5.57 5.58
N MET A 282 32.38 6.72 5.59
CA MET A 282 31.32 7.05 4.63
C MET A 282 31.99 7.45 3.32
N VAL A 283 31.91 6.59 2.32
CA VAL A 283 32.43 6.88 0.98
C VAL A 283 31.25 7.00 0.02
N HIS A 284 31.13 8.17 -0.60
CA HIS A 284 30.18 8.43 -1.68
C HIS A 284 30.88 8.25 -3.03
N GLY A 285 30.19 7.67 -4.00
CA GLY A 285 30.70 7.50 -5.36
C GLY A 285 30.93 6.05 -5.79
N PRO A 286 31.26 5.82 -7.07
CA PRO A 286 31.57 4.49 -7.57
C PRO A 286 32.81 3.92 -6.85
N PRO A 287 32.88 2.58 -6.66
CA PRO A 287 34.09 1.96 -6.13
C PRO A 287 35.32 2.36 -6.95
N SER A 288 36.47 2.51 -6.28
CA SER A 288 37.72 2.93 -6.94
C SER A 288 38.05 2.04 -8.15
N GLY A 289 38.41 2.67 -9.27
CA GLY A 289 38.71 1.99 -10.52
C GLY A 289 37.49 1.42 -11.27
N LYS A 290 36.24 1.70 -10.84
CA LYS A 290 35.01 1.27 -11.52
C LYS A 290 34.31 2.45 -12.23
N PRO A 291 33.62 2.20 -13.35
CA PRO A 291 32.86 3.25 -14.04
C PRO A 291 31.67 3.73 -13.20
N ALA A 292 31.24 4.97 -13.41
CA ALA A 292 30.18 5.60 -12.62
C ALA A 292 28.86 4.83 -12.56
N TRP A 293 28.47 4.13 -13.63
CA TRP A 293 27.23 3.34 -13.64
C TRP A 293 27.25 2.14 -12.67
N PHE A 294 28.44 1.70 -12.27
CA PHE A 294 28.62 0.54 -11.37
C PHE A 294 27.98 0.76 -10.00
N ARG A 295 27.94 2.02 -9.55
CA ARG A 295 27.36 2.40 -8.25
C ARG A 295 25.87 2.06 -8.14
N TYR A 296 25.13 2.10 -9.26
CA TYR A 296 23.69 1.78 -9.24
C TYR A 296 23.41 0.28 -9.07
N LEU A 297 24.41 -0.57 -9.29
CA LEU A 297 24.31 -2.03 -9.11
C LEU A 297 25.07 -2.52 -7.87
N SER A 298 25.48 -1.61 -6.99
CA SER A 298 26.20 -1.94 -5.75
C SER A 298 25.74 -1.00 -4.62
N VAL A 299 26.09 -1.32 -3.38
CA VAL A 299 25.75 -0.46 -2.24
C VAL A 299 26.42 0.91 -2.41
N ASP A 300 25.61 1.96 -2.29
CA ASP A 300 25.99 3.36 -2.25
C ASP A 300 25.16 4.03 -1.17
N TYR A 301 25.69 5.06 -0.53
CA TYR A 301 25.03 5.74 0.57
C TYR A 301 24.35 7.04 0.16
N ASN A 302 24.66 7.57 -1.04
CA ASN A 302 24.07 8.83 -1.51
C ASN A 302 22.56 8.68 -1.71
N HIS A 303 21.76 9.48 -1.01
CA HIS A 303 20.31 9.52 -1.19
C HIS A 303 19.87 9.73 -2.67
N LYS A 304 20.65 10.44 -3.50
CA LYS A 304 20.36 10.61 -4.93
C LYS A 304 20.49 9.30 -5.70
N VAL A 305 21.53 8.52 -5.41
CA VAL A 305 21.74 7.20 -6.03
C VAL A 305 20.66 6.23 -5.61
N ILE A 306 20.39 6.18 -4.31
CA ILE A 306 19.32 5.36 -3.73
C ILE A 306 17.96 5.76 -4.33
N GLY A 307 17.69 7.06 -4.49
CA GLY A 307 16.48 7.55 -5.15
C GLY A 307 16.34 7.09 -6.60
N ILE A 308 17.44 7.12 -7.38
CA ILE A 308 17.46 6.59 -8.75
C ILE A 308 17.27 5.07 -8.75
N GLN A 309 17.95 4.36 -7.84
CA GLN A 309 17.83 2.91 -7.64
C GLN A 309 16.37 2.49 -7.39
N TYR A 310 15.69 3.12 -6.42
CA TYR A 310 14.26 2.92 -6.18
C TYR A 310 13.40 3.22 -7.41
N THR A 311 13.64 4.34 -8.09
CA THR A 311 12.86 4.79 -9.25
C THR A 311 12.99 3.79 -10.42
N VAL A 312 14.21 3.35 -10.74
CA VAL A 312 14.47 2.39 -11.82
C VAL A 312 13.90 1.02 -11.48
N THR A 313 14.13 0.52 -10.26
CA THR A 313 13.52 -0.74 -9.82
C THR A 313 11.99 -0.65 -9.88
N GLY A 314 11.40 0.46 -9.42
CA GLY A 314 9.97 0.72 -9.51
C GLY A 314 9.43 0.65 -10.94
N ILE A 315 10.11 1.29 -11.91
CA ILE A 315 9.74 1.22 -13.34
C ILE A 315 9.84 -0.20 -13.89
N LEU A 316 10.88 -0.96 -13.55
CA LEU A 316 11.03 -2.35 -14.00
C LEU A 316 9.90 -3.25 -13.46
N VAL A 317 9.57 -3.10 -12.17
CA VAL A 317 8.46 -3.81 -11.52
C VAL A 317 7.12 -3.38 -12.13
N MET A 318 6.94 -2.10 -12.44
CA MET A 318 5.77 -1.57 -13.14
C MET A 318 5.56 -2.23 -14.50
N LEU A 319 6.64 -2.44 -15.27
CA LEU A 319 6.56 -3.10 -16.57
C LEU A 319 6.09 -4.55 -16.43
N ILE A 320 6.58 -5.28 -15.43
CA ILE A 320 6.13 -6.65 -15.15
C ILE A 320 4.63 -6.66 -14.81
N GLY A 321 4.20 -5.81 -13.87
CA GLY A 321 2.80 -5.72 -13.47
C GLY A 321 1.88 -5.29 -14.61
N GLY A 322 2.31 -4.31 -15.42
CA GLY A 322 1.60 -3.86 -16.61
C GLY A 322 1.48 -4.94 -17.68
N THR A 323 2.53 -5.74 -17.91
CA THR A 323 2.48 -6.88 -18.85
C THR A 323 1.49 -7.93 -18.38
N LEU A 324 1.47 -8.29 -17.09
CA LEU A 324 0.47 -9.21 -16.53
C LEU A 324 -0.96 -8.71 -16.76
N ALA A 325 -1.20 -7.40 -16.58
CA ALA A 325 -2.48 -6.79 -16.90
C ALA A 325 -2.87 -6.98 -18.36
N ILE A 326 -1.99 -6.67 -19.31
CA ILE A 326 -2.30 -6.84 -20.73
C ILE A 326 -2.66 -8.30 -21.04
N ILE A 327 -1.95 -9.27 -20.46
CA ILE A 327 -2.20 -10.69 -20.70
C ILE A 327 -3.63 -11.09 -20.29
N PHE A 328 -4.05 -10.83 -19.04
CA PHE A 328 -5.41 -11.20 -18.64
C PHE A 328 -6.48 -10.30 -19.27
N ARG A 329 -6.15 -9.07 -19.69
CA ARG A 329 -7.07 -8.20 -20.43
C ARG A 329 -7.33 -8.70 -21.85
N LEU A 330 -6.36 -9.36 -22.48
CA LEU A 330 -6.55 -10.03 -23.77
C LEU A 330 -7.49 -11.23 -23.65
N GLU A 331 -7.44 -11.97 -22.54
CA GLU A 331 -8.41 -13.03 -22.22
C GLU A 331 -9.84 -12.45 -22.14
N LEU A 332 -10.01 -11.33 -21.43
CA LEU A 332 -11.33 -10.72 -21.22
C LEU A 332 -11.95 -10.06 -22.47
N VAL A 333 -11.34 -10.13 -23.65
CA VAL A 333 -11.89 -9.51 -24.87
C VAL A 333 -13.18 -10.19 -25.33
N ALA A 334 -13.28 -11.49 -25.15
CA ALA A 334 -14.45 -12.29 -25.53
C ALA A 334 -14.84 -13.23 -24.39
N THR A 335 -16.04 -13.79 -24.48
CA THR A 335 -16.52 -14.83 -23.55
C THR A 335 -15.92 -16.19 -23.90
N GLY A 336 -15.93 -17.11 -22.93
CA GLY A 336 -15.12 -18.32 -22.93
C GLY A 336 -13.66 -18.05 -22.55
N MET A 337 -12.89 -19.13 -22.31
CA MET A 337 -11.43 -19.04 -22.15
C MET A 337 -10.74 -19.25 -23.51
N GLN A 338 -9.75 -18.44 -23.85
CA GLN A 338 -9.05 -18.45 -25.14
C GLN A 338 -7.55 -18.76 -25.03
N TYR A 339 -6.82 -18.14 -24.08
CA TYR A 339 -5.35 -18.18 -24.04
C TYR A 339 -4.80 -18.77 -22.75
N ILE A 340 -5.46 -18.54 -21.62
CA ILE A 340 -4.96 -18.93 -20.30
C ILE A 340 -5.96 -19.80 -19.53
N SER A 341 -5.49 -20.49 -18.50
CA SER A 341 -6.36 -21.26 -17.60
C SER A 341 -6.95 -20.38 -16.50
N TYR A 342 -8.03 -20.82 -15.86
CA TYR A 342 -8.60 -20.16 -14.68
C TYR A 342 -7.58 -19.92 -13.56
N ALA A 343 -6.75 -20.92 -13.26
CA ALA A 343 -5.70 -20.81 -12.24
C ALA A 343 -4.64 -19.76 -12.61
N THR A 344 -4.24 -19.73 -13.89
CA THR A 344 -3.29 -18.74 -14.42
C THR A 344 -3.89 -17.33 -14.39
N PHE A 345 -5.17 -17.17 -14.75
CA PHE A 345 -5.88 -15.90 -14.67
C PHE A 345 -5.87 -15.36 -13.24
N ASN A 346 -6.29 -16.18 -12.26
CA ASN A 346 -6.31 -15.78 -10.86
C ASN A 346 -4.90 -15.42 -10.34
N THR A 347 -3.89 -16.18 -10.74
CA THR A 347 -2.49 -15.87 -10.41
C THR A 347 -2.05 -14.53 -10.99
N PHE A 348 -2.32 -14.25 -12.27
CA PHE A 348 -1.90 -13.01 -12.91
C PHE A 348 -2.64 -11.79 -12.40
N VAL A 349 -3.94 -11.91 -12.10
CA VAL A 349 -4.71 -10.83 -11.48
C VAL A 349 -4.20 -10.54 -10.06
N SER A 350 -3.93 -11.59 -9.27
CA SER A 350 -3.38 -11.45 -7.91
C SER A 350 -2.00 -10.79 -7.93
N ALA A 351 -1.13 -11.25 -8.82
CA ALA A 351 0.21 -10.75 -9.00
C ALA A 351 0.25 -9.32 -9.53
N HIS A 352 -0.55 -8.98 -10.54
CA HIS A 352 -0.67 -7.62 -11.04
C HIS A 352 -0.98 -6.64 -9.91
N GLY A 353 -1.97 -6.96 -9.06
CA GLY A 353 -2.37 -6.10 -7.95
C GLY A 353 -1.21 -5.77 -7.01
N ILE A 354 -0.53 -6.78 -6.45
CA ILE A 354 0.57 -6.54 -5.52
C ILE A 354 1.82 -5.97 -6.20
N ILE A 355 2.17 -6.43 -7.41
CA ILE A 355 3.35 -5.94 -8.14
C ILE A 355 3.20 -4.46 -8.46
N MET A 356 2.00 -4.00 -8.85
CA MET A 356 1.76 -2.57 -9.07
C MET A 356 1.80 -1.75 -7.77
N ILE A 357 1.29 -2.28 -6.66
CA ILE A 357 1.40 -1.62 -5.35
C ILE A 357 2.88 -1.48 -4.93
N VAL A 358 3.67 -2.55 -5.06
CA VAL A 358 5.12 -2.52 -4.78
C VAL A 358 5.82 -1.51 -5.71
N SER A 359 5.46 -1.48 -7.00
CA SER A 359 5.99 -0.48 -7.93
C SER A 359 5.71 0.96 -7.48
N ILE A 360 4.49 1.24 -7.00
CA ILE A 360 4.11 2.57 -6.50
C ILE A 360 4.93 2.91 -5.24
N LEU A 361 5.04 1.97 -4.29
CA LEU A 361 5.83 2.16 -3.07
C LEU A 361 7.32 2.42 -3.37
N LEU A 362 7.90 1.68 -4.32
CA LEU A 362 9.27 1.93 -4.80
C LEU A 362 9.37 3.30 -5.46
N GLY A 363 8.37 3.72 -6.24
CA GLY A 363 8.29 5.06 -6.81
C GLY A 363 8.25 6.14 -5.74
N VAL A 364 7.39 6.00 -4.71
CA VAL A 364 7.33 6.89 -3.54
C VAL A 364 8.69 6.97 -2.86
N GLY A 365 9.30 5.82 -2.56
CA GLY A 365 10.63 5.73 -1.97
C GLY A 365 11.68 6.44 -2.81
N GLY A 366 11.63 6.31 -4.14
CA GLY A 366 12.54 6.97 -5.07
C GLY A 366 12.40 8.49 -5.06
N MET A 367 11.16 8.99 -5.13
CA MET A 367 10.88 10.42 -5.10
C MET A 367 11.29 11.05 -3.77
N VAL A 368 10.94 10.41 -2.65
CA VAL A 368 11.24 10.92 -1.30
C VAL A 368 12.75 10.95 -1.05
N ASN A 369 13.46 9.86 -1.35
CA ASN A 369 14.91 9.80 -1.18
C ASN A 369 15.65 10.82 -2.05
N TYR A 370 15.23 10.97 -3.30
CA TYR A 370 15.90 11.89 -4.20
C TYR A 370 15.63 13.34 -3.81
N LEU A 371 14.36 13.70 -3.57
CA LEU A 371 13.95 15.10 -3.47
C LEU A 371 14.03 15.67 -2.06
N VAL A 372 13.66 14.94 -1.01
CA VAL A 372 13.48 15.57 0.31
C VAL A 372 14.77 16.21 0.83
N PRO A 373 15.94 15.52 0.83
CA PRO A 373 17.18 16.16 1.26
C PRO A 373 17.54 17.39 0.42
N LEU A 374 17.30 17.37 -0.89
CA LEU A 374 17.53 18.53 -1.76
C LEU A 374 16.61 19.71 -1.38
N LEU A 375 15.33 19.45 -1.20
CA LEU A 375 14.31 20.47 -0.90
C LEU A 375 14.51 21.13 0.45
N ILE A 376 15.15 20.44 1.40
CA ILE A 376 15.51 20.98 2.72
C ILE A 376 16.99 21.33 2.86
N GLY A 377 17.78 21.29 1.79
CA GLY A 377 19.20 21.65 1.87
C GLY A 377 20.09 20.71 2.70
N ALA A 378 19.62 19.51 3.00
CA ALA A 378 20.41 18.51 3.70
C ALA A 378 21.45 17.88 2.75
N SER A 379 22.62 17.53 3.30
CA SER A 379 23.69 16.86 2.56
C SER A 379 23.32 15.43 2.17
N ASP A 380 22.61 14.73 3.05
CA ASP A 380 22.11 13.37 2.88
C ASP A 380 20.91 13.12 3.82
N MET A 381 20.40 11.89 3.88
CA MET A 381 19.46 11.44 4.92
C MET A 381 20.17 11.29 6.27
N ALA A 382 19.43 11.36 7.39
CA ALA A 382 19.97 11.27 8.76
C ALA A 382 20.76 9.98 9.03
N PHE A 383 20.32 8.87 8.46
CA PHE A 383 20.97 7.56 8.57
C PHE A 383 21.26 6.97 7.18
N PRO A 384 22.35 7.38 6.48
CA PRO A 384 22.61 6.95 5.11
C PRO A 384 22.79 5.43 4.95
N ARG A 385 23.44 4.76 5.92
CA ARG A 385 23.61 3.29 5.90
C ARG A 385 22.28 2.55 6.06
N LEU A 386 21.41 3.05 6.95
CA LEU A 386 20.06 2.52 7.12
C LEU A 386 19.23 2.77 5.86
N ASN A 387 19.47 3.87 5.16
CA ASN A 387 18.83 4.16 3.88
C ASN A 387 19.21 3.14 2.80
N ALA A 388 20.50 2.83 2.67
CA ALA A 388 20.98 1.81 1.75
C ALA A 388 20.43 0.43 2.09
N PHE A 389 20.41 0.05 3.39
CA PHE A 389 19.75 -1.17 3.85
C PHE A 389 18.28 -1.21 3.43
N GLY A 390 17.56 -0.10 3.64
CA GLY A 390 16.16 0.07 3.26
C GLY A 390 15.95 -0.20 1.77
N TYR A 391 16.77 0.36 0.87
CA TYR A 391 16.66 0.02 -0.55
C TYR A 391 16.93 -1.45 -0.83
N TRP A 392 18.06 -1.99 -0.37
CA TRP A 392 18.54 -3.30 -0.80
C TRP A 392 17.67 -4.47 -0.34
N ILE A 393 16.92 -4.35 0.76
CA ILE A 393 15.98 -5.41 1.20
C ILE A 393 14.77 -5.57 0.25
N ASN A 394 14.45 -4.55 -0.55
CA ASN A 394 13.37 -4.67 -1.55
C ASN A 394 13.71 -5.66 -2.67
N VAL A 395 14.99 -5.77 -3.04
CA VAL A 395 15.42 -6.64 -4.15
C VAL A 395 15.13 -8.12 -3.88
N PRO A 396 15.56 -8.72 -2.76
CA PRO A 396 15.23 -10.11 -2.46
C PRO A 396 13.72 -10.31 -2.27
N GLY A 397 13.00 -9.33 -1.70
CA GLY A 397 11.54 -9.35 -1.63
C GLY A 397 10.88 -9.42 -3.01
N ALA A 398 11.31 -8.59 -3.97
CA ALA A 398 10.82 -8.64 -5.35
C ALA A 398 11.16 -9.98 -6.04
N VAL A 399 12.35 -10.54 -5.79
CA VAL A 399 12.74 -11.86 -6.31
C VAL A 399 11.85 -12.96 -5.73
N LEU A 400 11.55 -12.94 -4.43
CA LEU A 400 10.61 -13.89 -3.80
C LEU A 400 9.21 -13.79 -4.41
N LEU A 401 8.71 -12.57 -4.62
CA LEU A 401 7.40 -12.33 -5.22
C LEU A 401 7.32 -12.85 -6.66
N ILE A 402 8.36 -12.63 -7.47
CA ILE A 402 8.41 -13.16 -8.84
C ILE A 402 8.54 -14.70 -8.82
N THR A 403 9.32 -15.24 -7.89
CA THR A 403 9.50 -16.69 -7.71
C THR A 403 8.17 -17.36 -7.35
N ALA A 404 7.31 -16.70 -6.55
CA ALA A 404 5.98 -17.19 -6.20
C ALA A 404 5.13 -17.55 -7.43
N LEU A 405 5.28 -16.84 -8.54
CA LEU A 405 4.56 -17.14 -9.80
C LEU A 405 4.94 -18.50 -10.39
N PHE A 406 6.20 -18.89 -10.24
CA PHE A 406 6.74 -20.13 -10.78
C PHE A 406 6.66 -21.29 -9.79
N VAL A 407 6.50 -20.98 -8.50
CA VAL A 407 6.35 -21.95 -7.42
C VAL A 407 4.88 -22.03 -7.02
N GLY A 408 4.04 -22.51 -7.95
CA GLY A 408 2.62 -22.80 -7.71
C GLY A 408 1.65 -21.62 -7.85
N GLY A 409 2.12 -20.37 -7.89
CA GLY A 409 1.25 -19.19 -7.98
C GLY A 409 0.40 -18.98 -6.72
N TRP A 410 -0.57 -18.07 -6.79
CA TRP A 410 -1.58 -17.87 -5.75
C TRP A 410 -2.83 -17.20 -6.33
N ASP A 411 -4.00 -17.56 -5.81
CA ASP A 411 -5.31 -17.21 -6.35
C ASP A 411 -6.17 -16.38 -5.38
N THR A 412 -5.54 -15.83 -4.35
CA THR A 412 -6.21 -15.12 -3.25
C THR A 412 -6.43 -13.62 -3.51
N GLY A 413 -6.08 -13.13 -4.70
CA GLY A 413 -5.89 -11.71 -4.94
C GLY A 413 -4.65 -11.14 -4.21
N TRP A 414 -4.44 -9.84 -4.35
CA TRP A 414 -3.40 -9.11 -3.60
C TRP A 414 -3.73 -8.98 -2.10
N THR A 415 -4.98 -9.25 -1.71
CA THR A 415 -5.45 -9.12 -0.32
C THR A 415 -5.11 -10.32 0.54
N GLY A 416 -4.93 -11.53 -0.04
CA GLY A 416 -4.45 -12.69 0.70
C GLY A 416 -5.40 -13.17 1.79
N TYR A 417 -6.72 -13.07 1.58
CA TYR A 417 -7.71 -13.37 2.62
C TYR A 417 -7.76 -14.87 2.99
N PRO A 418 -7.71 -15.22 4.29
CA PRO A 418 -8.22 -16.49 4.76
C PRO A 418 -9.76 -16.51 4.66
N PRO A 419 -10.40 -17.69 4.56
CA PRO A 419 -9.78 -19.01 4.63
C PRO A 419 -9.03 -19.44 3.36
N LEU A 420 -9.22 -18.75 2.23
CA LEU A 420 -8.62 -19.14 0.95
C LEU A 420 -7.09 -19.15 1.00
N SER A 421 -6.47 -18.13 1.59
CA SER A 421 -5.00 -18.04 1.67
C SER A 421 -4.37 -19.02 2.65
N ALA A 422 -5.12 -19.55 3.62
CA ALA A 422 -4.66 -20.63 4.51
C ALA A 422 -4.51 -21.96 3.75
N ARG A 423 -5.19 -22.12 2.61
CA ARG A 423 -5.21 -23.35 1.79
C ARG A 423 -4.71 -23.17 0.36
N ALA A 424 -4.33 -21.95 0.00
CA ALA A 424 -3.80 -21.61 -1.32
C ALA A 424 -2.51 -22.38 -1.67
N PRO A 425 -2.14 -22.45 -2.96
CA PRO A 425 -0.87 -23.04 -3.37
C PRO A 425 0.34 -22.39 -2.71
N ILE A 426 1.45 -23.13 -2.67
CA ILE A 426 2.68 -22.77 -1.93
C ILE A 426 3.26 -21.37 -2.28
N GLY A 427 2.97 -20.84 -3.48
CA GLY A 427 3.41 -19.51 -3.89
C GLY A 427 2.93 -18.40 -2.95
N ILE A 428 1.79 -18.60 -2.25
CA ILE A 428 1.28 -17.64 -1.26
C ILE A 428 2.28 -17.38 -0.12
N GLN A 429 3.09 -18.37 0.27
CA GLN A 429 4.08 -18.23 1.34
C GLN A 429 5.20 -17.27 0.93
N LEU A 430 5.63 -17.36 -0.33
CA LEU A 430 6.62 -16.45 -0.90
C LEU A 430 6.05 -15.05 -1.08
N PHE A 431 4.76 -14.91 -1.41
CA PHE A 431 4.05 -13.64 -1.42
C PHE A 431 4.03 -12.97 -0.02
N PHE A 432 3.62 -13.71 1.02
CA PHE A 432 3.61 -13.19 2.39
C PHE A 432 5.01 -12.75 2.85
N LEU A 433 6.01 -13.60 2.61
CA LEU A 433 7.39 -13.29 2.96
C LEU A 433 7.92 -12.07 2.19
N ALA A 434 7.64 -11.98 0.88
CA ALA A 434 8.04 -10.85 0.06
C ALA A 434 7.47 -9.51 0.59
N VAL A 435 6.18 -9.49 0.91
CA VAL A 435 5.52 -8.29 1.45
C VAL A 435 6.07 -7.93 2.82
N TYR A 436 6.36 -8.92 3.67
CA TYR A 436 7.01 -8.68 4.96
C TYR A 436 8.38 -8.00 4.78
N MET A 437 9.23 -8.49 3.87
CA MET A 437 10.55 -7.93 3.60
C MET A 437 10.49 -6.50 3.03
N VAL A 438 9.57 -6.23 2.09
CA VAL A 438 9.33 -4.88 1.55
C VAL A 438 8.73 -3.94 2.60
N GLY A 439 7.91 -4.46 3.51
CA GLY A 439 7.37 -3.71 4.65
C GLY A 439 8.48 -3.16 5.56
N LEU A 440 9.52 -3.96 5.83
CA LEU A 440 10.67 -3.54 6.62
C LEU A 440 11.40 -2.34 5.99
N SER A 441 11.56 -2.33 4.66
CA SER A 441 12.11 -1.18 3.93
C SER A 441 11.32 0.10 4.21
N SER A 442 9.99 0.00 4.21
CA SER A 442 9.13 1.17 4.42
C SER A 442 9.31 1.72 5.84
N ILE A 443 9.29 0.85 6.86
CA ILE A 443 9.44 1.25 8.27
C ILE A 443 10.76 1.99 8.51
N VAL A 444 11.88 1.42 8.07
CA VAL A 444 13.21 2.03 8.30
C VAL A 444 13.38 3.31 7.49
N GLY A 445 12.83 3.36 6.26
CA GLY A 445 12.84 4.55 5.41
C GLY A 445 12.04 5.70 6.02
N SER A 446 10.87 5.41 6.59
CA SER A 446 10.03 6.42 7.24
C SER A 446 10.67 7.00 8.50
N LEU A 447 11.26 6.14 9.36
CA LEU A 447 12.02 6.61 10.51
C LEU A 447 13.14 7.57 10.09
N ASN A 448 13.92 7.16 9.08
CA ASN A 448 15.03 7.95 8.57
C ASN A 448 14.55 9.31 8.03
N LEU A 449 13.47 9.32 7.26
CA LEU A 449 12.90 10.55 6.72
C LEU A 449 12.41 11.51 7.80
N LEU A 450 11.70 11.00 8.82
CA LEU A 450 11.16 11.82 9.90
C LEU A 450 12.30 12.50 10.68
N VAL A 451 13.37 11.76 10.98
CA VAL A 451 14.55 12.33 11.65
C VAL A 451 15.25 13.36 10.75
N THR A 452 15.40 13.06 9.46
CA THR A 452 16.01 13.97 8.47
C THR A 452 15.28 15.31 8.45
N VAL A 453 13.95 15.31 8.29
CA VAL A 453 13.15 16.54 8.24
C VAL A 453 13.12 17.26 9.60
N ALA A 454 13.10 16.53 10.72
CA ALA A 454 13.06 17.14 12.04
C ALA A 454 14.37 17.83 12.42
N ARG A 455 15.53 17.28 12.00
CA ARG A 455 16.84 17.67 12.52
C ARG A 455 17.80 18.31 11.51
N MET A 456 17.59 18.16 10.20
CA MET A 456 18.57 18.55 9.18
C MET A 456 18.08 19.67 8.24
N ARG A 457 17.11 20.48 8.67
CA ARG A 457 16.66 21.66 7.90
C ARG A 457 17.69 22.79 7.98
N PRO A 458 17.77 23.65 6.97
CA PRO A 458 18.70 24.76 6.98
C PRO A 458 18.17 25.90 7.87
N PRO A 459 19.03 26.83 8.29
CA PRO A 459 18.63 28.04 8.99
C PRO A 459 17.51 28.80 8.25
N GLY A 460 16.57 29.37 9.01
CA GLY A 460 15.42 30.11 8.48
C GLY A 460 14.23 29.26 8.00
N MET A 461 14.40 27.94 7.84
CA MET A 461 13.30 27.04 7.42
C MET A 461 12.45 26.58 8.60
N SER A 462 11.47 27.39 8.98
CA SER A 462 10.41 26.95 9.89
C SER A 462 9.52 25.87 9.24
N LEU A 463 8.71 25.16 10.05
CA LEU A 463 7.78 24.13 9.56
C LEU A 463 6.87 24.65 8.44
N PHE A 464 6.34 25.87 8.56
CA PHE A 464 5.46 26.48 7.56
C PHE A 464 6.20 27.24 6.45
N ARG A 465 7.53 27.07 6.35
CA ARG A 465 8.32 27.51 5.19
C ARG A 465 8.86 26.35 4.38
N MET A 466 8.60 25.10 4.79
CA MET A 466 9.04 23.93 4.04
C MET A 466 8.29 23.79 2.70
N PRO A 467 8.91 23.22 1.66
CA PRO A 467 8.19 22.85 0.45
C PRO A 467 7.04 21.88 0.76
N ILE A 468 5.94 21.99 0.02
CA ILE A 468 4.69 21.26 0.27
C ILE A 468 4.83 19.76 0.02
N PHE A 469 5.73 19.37 -0.90
CA PHE A 469 6.10 17.97 -1.08
C PHE A 469 6.71 17.37 0.20
N VAL A 470 7.48 18.13 0.97
CA VAL A 470 8.08 17.66 2.23
C VAL A 470 7.00 17.37 3.27
N TRP A 471 5.96 18.22 3.36
CA TRP A 471 4.80 17.93 4.22
C TRP A 471 4.06 16.65 3.83
N ALA A 472 3.87 16.42 2.53
CA ALA A 472 3.27 15.19 2.04
C ALA A 472 4.14 13.96 2.36
N ALA A 473 5.47 14.09 2.24
CA ALA A 473 6.42 13.04 2.57
C ALA A 473 6.44 12.72 4.08
N VAL A 474 6.36 13.74 4.95
CA VAL A 474 6.22 13.57 6.41
C VAL A 474 4.92 12.85 6.75
N ALA A 475 3.78 13.28 6.18
CA ALA A 475 2.49 12.62 6.40
C ALA A 475 2.53 11.14 5.97
N THR A 476 3.14 10.86 4.82
CA THR A 476 3.37 9.51 4.30
C THR A 476 4.21 8.67 5.25
N ALA A 477 5.33 9.21 5.76
CA ALA A 477 6.22 8.51 6.67
C ALA A 477 5.58 8.25 8.04
N LEU A 478 4.74 9.14 8.56
CA LEU A 478 3.99 8.89 9.80
C LEU A 478 3.08 7.67 9.65
N ILE A 479 2.36 7.56 8.53
CA ILE A 479 1.49 6.42 8.25
C ILE A 479 2.31 5.14 8.11
N GLN A 480 3.35 5.14 7.28
CA GLN A 480 4.19 3.96 7.08
C GLN A 480 4.83 3.46 8.38
N LEU A 481 5.33 4.37 9.22
CA LEU A 481 5.96 3.99 10.49
C LEU A 481 4.97 3.32 11.45
N THR A 482 3.71 3.75 11.47
CA THR A 482 2.71 3.33 12.46
C THR A 482 1.75 2.25 11.96
N ALA A 483 1.43 2.22 10.66
CA ALA A 483 0.47 1.28 10.06
C ALA A 483 1.14 0.04 9.46
N THR A 484 2.33 0.15 8.84
CA THR A 484 2.94 -0.95 8.06
C THR A 484 3.21 -2.21 8.88
N GLN A 485 3.32 -2.07 10.20
CA GLN A 485 3.48 -3.21 11.11
C GLN A 485 2.28 -4.17 11.07
N PHE A 486 1.06 -3.69 10.78
CA PHE A 486 -0.16 -4.51 10.83
C PHE A 486 -0.30 -5.48 9.65
N ILE A 487 0.14 -5.10 8.44
CA ILE A 487 0.21 -6.07 7.33
C ILE A 487 1.34 -7.08 7.54
N GLY A 488 2.46 -6.63 8.10
CA GLY A 488 3.54 -7.54 8.49
C GLY A 488 3.04 -8.56 9.50
N LEU A 489 2.24 -8.13 10.47
CA LEU A 489 1.62 -9.00 11.47
C LEU A 489 0.60 -9.96 10.85
N SER A 490 -0.37 -9.48 10.08
CA SER A 490 -1.43 -10.35 9.53
C SER A 490 -0.87 -11.42 8.59
N PHE A 491 0.08 -11.05 7.73
CA PHE A 491 0.71 -11.99 6.80
C PHE A 491 1.65 -12.95 7.52
N LEU A 492 2.37 -12.50 8.55
CA LEU A 492 3.19 -13.38 9.39
C LEU A 492 2.32 -14.39 10.13
N MET A 493 1.17 -13.98 10.66
CA MET A 493 0.22 -14.87 11.33
C MET A 493 -0.29 -15.96 10.39
N VAL A 494 -0.74 -15.62 9.16
CA VAL A 494 -1.19 -16.66 8.19
C VAL A 494 -0.02 -17.55 7.75
N LEU A 495 1.16 -16.97 7.49
CA LEU A 495 2.35 -17.72 7.12
C LEU A 495 2.71 -18.76 8.19
N VAL A 496 2.69 -18.33 9.46
CA VAL A 496 2.99 -19.18 10.61
C VAL A 496 1.87 -20.21 10.86
N GLU A 497 0.61 -19.84 10.69
CA GLU A 497 -0.53 -20.76 10.74
C GLU A 497 -0.36 -21.92 9.76
N ARG A 498 0.02 -21.62 8.52
CA ARG A 498 0.29 -22.65 7.53
C ARG A 498 1.53 -23.50 7.81
N VAL A 499 2.62 -22.90 8.29
CA VAL A 499 3.90 -23.61 8.52
C VAL A 499 3.87 -24.44 9.81
N LEU A 500 3.24 -23.92 10.86
CA LEU A 500 3.26 -24.49 12.21
C LEU A 500 1.90 -25.05 12.66
N GLY A 501 0.86 -24.97 11.83
CA GLY A 501 -0.47 -25.50 12.13
C GLY A 501 -1.24 -24.70 13.20
N MET A 502 -0.90 -23.42 13.39
CA MET A 502 -1.65 -22.55 14.32
C MET A 502 -3.03 -22.21 13.75
N GLY A 503 -4.04 -22.03 14.59
CA GLY A 503 -5.40 -21.69 14.14
C GLY A 503 -5.75 -20.22 14.40
N TYR A 504 -5.13 -19.27 13.69
CA TYR A 504 -5.47 -17.85 13.85
C TYR A 504 -6.71 -17.46 13.06
N PHE A 505 -6.80 -17.90 11.80
CA PHE A 505 -7.80 -17.41 10.86
C PHE A 505 -8.61 -18.51 10.16
N ASP A 506 -8.16 -19.76 10.14
CA ASP A 506 -8.96 -20.87 9.63
C ASP A 506 -10.19 -21.10 10.54
N PRO A 507 -11.43 -20.89 10.04
CA PRO A 507 -12.64 -21.12 10.83
C PRO A 507 -12.91 -22.62 11.05
N PHE A 508 -12.18 -23.51 10.39
CA PHE A 508 -12.26 -24.94 10.61
C PHE A 508 -11.23 -25.36 11.68
N ILE A 509 -11.67 -26.14 12.67
CA ILE A 509 -10.79 -26.63 13.73
C ILE A 509 -9.83 -27.68 13.17
N THR A 510 -8.53 -27.36 13.14
CA THR A 510 -7.49 -28.33 12.75
C THR A 510 -7.26 -29.35 13.87
N GLU A 511 -6.81 -30.57 13.53
CA GLU A 511 -6.44 -31.58 14.54
C GLU A 511 -5.39 -31.04 15.54
N ALA A 512 -4.48 -30.20 15.05
CA ALA A 512 -3.51 -29.49 15.88
C ALA A 512 -4.19 -28.53 16.86
N ALA A 513 -5.17 -27.74 16.42
CA ALA A 513 -5.97 -26.85 17.27
C ALA A 513 -6.78 -27.62 18.32
N VAL A 514 -7.37 -28.77 17.94
CA VAL A 514 -8.04 -29.68 18.90
C VAL A 514 -7.06 -30.15 19.98
N SER A 515 -5.85 -30.55 19.59
CA SER A 515 -4.87 -31.13 20.52
C SER A 515 -4.42 -30.20 21.64
N VAL A 516 -4.54 -28.88 21.44
CA VAL A 516 -4.19 -27.84 22.42
C VAL A 516 -5.42 -27.09 22.98
N GLY A 517 -6.64 -27.49 22.62
CA GLY A 517 -7.87 -26.85 23.07
C GLY A 517 -8.09 -25.43 22.52
N SER A 518 -7.52 -25.12 21.35
CA SER A 518 -7.70 -23.80 20.70
C SER A 518 -9.09 -23.70 20.06
N PRO A 519 -9.80 -22.56 20.20
CA PRO A 519 -11.02 -22.31 19.44
C PRO A 519 -10.73 -22.22 17.93
N PRO A 520 -11.76 -22.32 17.06
CA PRO A 520 -11.63 -21.99 15.64
C PRO A 520 -11.08 -20.57 15.44
N GLY A 521 -10.32 -20.37 14.35
CA GLY A 521 -9.80 -19.06 13.98
C GLY A 521 -10.88 -18.11 13.47
N ASP A 522 -10.55 -16.82 13.39
CA ASP A 522 -11.47 -15.77 12.92
C ASP A 522 -10.95 -15.14 11.61
N PRO A 523 -11.54 -15.45 10.45
CA PRO A 523 -11.13 -14.85 9.18
C PRO A 523 -11.45 -13.34 9.09
N ILE A 524 -12.39 -12.82 9.88
CA ILE A 524 -12.72 -11.38 9.91
C ILE A 524 -11.66 -10.59 10.69
N LEU A 525 -11.04 -11.20 11.70
CA LEU A 525 -9.87 -10.64 12.37
C LEU A 525 -8.75 -10.33 11.37
N PHE A 526 -8.48 -11.24 10.41
CA PHE A 526 -7.50 -10.97 9.35
C PHE A 526 -7.86 -9.70 8.57
N GLN A 527 -9.13 -9.56 8.17
CA GLN A 527 -9.58 -8.41 7.39
C GLN A 527 -9.43 -7.10 8.17
N HIS A 528 -9.73 -7.10 9.47
CA HIS A 528 -9.49 -5.94 10.32
C HIS A 528 -8.00 -5.58 10.37
N LEU A 529 -7.10 -6.54 10.63
CA LEU A 529 -5.66 -6.30 10.67
C LEU A 529 -5.12 -5.80 9.32
N PHE A 530 -5.54 -6.46 8.24
CA PHE A 530 -5.12 -6.13 6.88
C PHE A 530 -5.60 -4.72 6.49
N TRP A 531 -6.87 -4.37 6.70
CA TRP A 531 -7.38 -3.07 6.30
C TRP A 531 -6.96 -1.95 7.23
N PHE A 532 -6.78 -2.22 8.52
CA PHE A 532 -6.21 -1.25 9.45
C PHE A 532 -4.85 -0.74 8.96
N TYR A 533 -4.06 -1.58 8.28
CA TYR A 533 -2.93 -1.11 7.49
C TYR A 533 -3.34 -0.57 6.12
N SER A 534 -3.99 -1.39 5.30
CA SER A 534 -4.06 -1.21 3.85
C SER A 534 -4.83 0.04 3.46
N HIS A 535 -5.80 0.47 4.28
CA HIS A 535 -6.47 1.72 4.02
C HIS A 535 -5.59 2.95 4.30
N PRO A 536 -4.95 3.11 5.48
CA PRO A 536 -3.89 4.11 5.62
C PRO A 536 -2.81 4.03 4.53
N ALA A 537 -2.43 2.82 4.12
CA ALA A 537 -1.43 2.62 3.05
C ALA A 537 -1.89 3.20 1.69
N VAL A 538 -3.18 3.25 1.38
CA VAL A 538 -3.61 3.93 0.14
C VAL A 538 -3.29 5.42 0.16
N TYR A 539 -3.23 6.05 1.34
CA TYR A 539 -2.76 7.42 1.47
C TYR A 539 -1.26 7.56 1.33
N VAL A 540 -0.48 6.56 1.74
CA VAL A 540 0.96 6.48 1.47
C VAL A 540 1.23 6.53 -0.04
N PHE A 541 0.38 5.88 -0.82
CA PHE A 541 0.50 5.87 -2.29
C PHE A 541 0.22 7.26 -2.89
N ILE A 542 -0.84 7.94 -2.46
CA ILE A 542 -1.31 9.16 -3.12
C ILE A 542 -0.73 10.46 -2.55
N LEU A 543 -0.45 10.55 -1.25
CA LEU A 543 -0.04 11.81 -0.61
C LEU A 543 1.21 12.42 -1.28
N PRO A 544 2.28 11.67 -1.59
CA PRO A 544 3.43 12.20 -2.30
C PRO A 544 3.08 12.74 -3.68
N GLY A 545 2.18 12.07 -4.42
CA GLY A 545 1.72 12.55 -5.72
C GLY A 545 0.86 13.82 -5.62
N LEU A 546 0.00 13.92 -4.60
CA LEU A 546 -0.70 15.18 -4.29
C LEU A 546 0.25 16.31 -3.87
N GLY A 547 1.35 15.96 -3.20
CA GLY A 547 2.48 16.85 -2.92
C GLY A 547 3.12 17.36 -4.21
N ILE A 548 3.43 16.48 -5.16
CA ILE A 548 3.98 16.84 -6.47
C ILE A 548 3.04 17.76 -7.26
N ILE A 549 1.73 17.48 -7.30
CA ILE A 549 0.74 18.38 -7.91
C ILE A 549 0.86 19.78 -7.31
N SER A 550 0.89 19.85 -5.98
CA SER A 550 0.95 21.12 -5.23
C SER A 550 2.29 21.84 -5.39
N GLU A 551 3.39 21.11 -5.59
CA GLU A 551 4.74 21.64 -5.79
C GLU A 551 4.89 22.25 -7.19
N LEU A 552 4.42 21.56 -8.23
CA LEU A 552 4.63 21.96 -9.62
C LEU A 552 3.62 23.02 -10.09
N LEU A 553 2.40 23.02 -9.56
CA LEU A 553 1.34 23.90 -10.02
C LEU A 553 1.68 25.41 -9.90
N PRO A 554 2.23 25.92 -8.78
CA PRO A 554 2.67 27.31 -8.66
C PRO A 554 3.76 27.70 -9.67
N VAL A 555 4.66 26.76 -9.99
CA VAL A 555 5.77 26.99 -10.93
C VAL A 555 5.24 27.32 -12.32
N PHE A 556 4.26 26.54 -12.79
CA PHE A 556 3.72 26.69 -14.14
C PHE A 556 2.56 27.68 -14.22
N ALA A 557 1.89 27.97 -13.11
CA ALA A 557 0.88 29.03 -12.99
C ALA A 557 1.47 30.41 -12.70
N ARG A 558 2.73 30.49 -12.27
CA ARG A 558 3.42 31.75 -11.89
C ARG A 558 2.63 32.55 -10.86
N LYS A 559 2.02 31.84 -9.92
CA LYS A 559 1.20 32.39 -8.85
C LYS A 559 1.44 31.58 -7.58
N PRO A 560 1.33 32.18 -6.38
CA PRO A 560 1.53 31.43 -5.16
C PRO A 560 0.53 30.31 -4.96
N LEU A 561 0.98 29.27 -4.25
CA LEU A 561 0.14 28.16 -3.87
C LEU A 561 -0.98 28.68 -2.96
N PHE A 562 -2.21 28.68 -3.47
CA PHE A 562 -3.35 29.15 -2.72
C PHE A 562 -3.56 28.26 -1.50
N GLY A 563 -3.66 28.87 -0.31
CA GLY A 563 -3.89 28.12 0.93
C GLY A 563 -2.76 27.16 1.31
N TYR A 564 -1.49 27.50 1.10
CA TYR A 564 -0.33 26.67 1.47
C TYR A 564 -0.48 25.96 2.84
N LYS A 565 -0.81 26.72 3.91
CA LYS A 565 -0.99 26.15 5.26
C LYS A 565 -2.11 25.11 5.31
N TRP A 566 -3.23 25.36 4.63
CA TRP A 566 -4.35 24.43 4.54
C TRP A 566 -4.02 23.18 3.73
N ILE A 567 -3.19 23.29 2.68
CA ILE A 567 -2.69 22.12 1.96
C ILE A 567 -1.75 21.29 2.85
N ALA A 568 -0.87 21.94 3.62
CA ALA A 568 0.03 21.25 4.54
C ALA A 568 -0.75 20.52 5.64
N LEU A 569 -1.65 21.22 6.33
CA LEU A 569 -2.48 20.64 7.38
C LEU A 569 -3.42 19.55 6.86
N SER A 570 -4.01 19.71 5.66
CA SER A 570 -4.84 18.66 5.07
C SER A 570 -4.06 17.37 4.78
N SER A 571 -2.76 17.42 4.48
CA SER A 571 -1.93 16.22 4.35
C SER A 571 -1.84 15.46 5.69
N LEU A 572 -1.64 16.18 6.80
CA LEU A 572 -1.63 15.58 8.14
C LEU A 572 -3.02 15.09 8.57
N SER A 573 -4.07 15.84 8.26
CA SER A 573 -5.45 15.42 8.54
C SER A 573 -5.80 14.12 7.82
N ILE A 574 -5.40 13.96 6.55
CA ILE A 574 -5.58 12.70 5.80
C ILE A 574 -4.83 11.56 6.49
N ALA A 575 -3.58 11.79 6.91
CA ALA A 575 -2.80 10.79 7.61
C ALA A 575 -3.44 10.33 8.92
N LEU A 576 -4.01 11.26 9.70
CA LEU A 576 -4.67 10.94 10.97
C LEU A 576 -6.03 10.25 10.76
N VAL A 577 -6.90 10.84 9.95
CA VAL A 577 -8.26 10.31 9.71
C VAL A 577 -8.20 8.96 9.00
N GLY A 578 -7.14 8.69 8.23
CA GLY A 578 -6.95 7.39 7.56
C GLY A 578 -6.96 6.19 8.51
N PHE A 579 -6.59 6.37 9.78
CA PHE A 579 -6.66 5.33 10.81
C PHE A 579 -8.08 5.07 11.35
N LEU A 580 -9.07 5.87 10.97
CA LEU A 580 -10.43 5.81 11.51
C LEU A 580 -11.46 5.27 10.50
N VAL A 581 -11.02 4.86 9.30
CA VAL A 581 -11.93 4.61 8.18
C VAL A 581 -11.76 3.23 7.54
N TRP A 582 -10.83 2.39 8.02
CA TRP A 582 -10.44 1.15 7.33
C TRP A 582 -11.59 0.19 7.04
N ALA A 583 -12.59 0.12 7.93
CA ALA A 583 -13.66 -0.86 7.82
C ALA A 583 -14.67 -0.57 6.70
N HIS A 584 -14.56 0.54 5.96
CA HIS A 584 -15.37 0.70 4.74
C HIS A 584 -15.03 -0.33 3.66
N HIS A 585 -13.88 -1.02 3.73
CA HIS A 585 -13.60 -2.17 2.86
C HIS A 585 -14.31 -3.45 3.33
N MET A 586 -15.02 -3.39 4.45
CA MET A 586 -15.57 -4.55 5.16
C MET A 586 -17.10 -4.48 5.32
N PHE A 587 -17.78 -3.51 4.68
CA PHE A 587 -19.23 -3.31 4.85
C PHE A 587 -20.09 -4.54 4.52
N VAL A 588 -19.60 -5.44 3.65
CA VAL A 588 -20.24 -6.72 3.32
C VAL A 588 -19.46 -7.94 3.83
N ALA A 589 -18.45 -7.74 4.67
CA ALA A 589 -17.59 -8.81 5.18
C ALA A 589 -18.18 -9.55 6.40
N GLY A 590 -19.41 -9.23 6.84
CA GLY A 590 -19.98 -9.81 8.06
C GLY A 590 -19.47 -9.19 9.36
N MET A 591 -18.84 -8.00 9.31
CA MET A 591 -18.51 -7.22 10.50
C MET A 591 -19.77 -6.75 11.23
N SER A 592 -19.67 -6.46 12.54
CA SER A 592 -20.83 -6.04 13.35
C SER A 592 -21.56 -4.82 12.77
N ASP A 593 -22.89 -4.92 12.66
CA ASP A 593 -23.71 -3.95 11.92
C ASP A 593 -23.66 -2.52 12.49
N TYR A 594 -23.60 -2.39 13.82
CA TYR A 594 -23.54 -1.10 14.51
C TYR A 594 -22.28 -0.28 14.16
N LEU A 595 -21.22 -0.92 13.66
CA LEU A 595 -19.98 -0.26 13.24
C LEU A 595 -20.11 0.36 11.84
N ARG A 596 -21.04 -0.11 10.98
CA ARG A 596 -21.11 0.34 9.58
C ARG A 596 -21.38 1.85 9.46
N ILE A 597 -22.30 2.39 10.28
CA ILE A 597 -22.66 3.82 10.24
C ILE A 597 -21.51 4.74 10.67
N PRO A 598 -20.84 4.51 11.83
CA PRO A 598 -19.66 5.30 12.20
C PRO A 598 -18.56 5.30 11.12
N PHE A 599 -18.24 4.13 10.55
CA PHE A 599 -17.21 4.03 9.51
C PHE A 599 -17.63 4.73 8.21
N MET A 600 -18.91 4.70 7.84
CA MET A 600 -19.44 5.47 6.71
C MET A 600 -19.23 6.97 6.93
N LEU A 601 -19.67 7.52 8.08
CA LEU A 601 -19.53 8.94 8.38
C LEU A 601 -18.07 9.39 8.40
N ALA A 602 -17.19 8.60 9.05
CA ALA A 602 -15.76 8.86 9.09
C ALA A 602 -15.14 8.84 7.68
N THR A 603 -15.56 7.89 6.83
CA THR A 603 -15.07 7.79 5.44
C THR A 603 -15.47 9.00 4.60
N LEU A 604 -16.71 9.46 4.72
CA LEU A 604 -17.17 10.65 4.00
C LEU A 604 -16.45 11.92 4.47
N LEU A 605 -16.01 11.99 5.74
CA LEU A 605 -15.23 13.12 6.26
C LEU A 605 -13.87 13.29 5.56
N VAL A 606 -13.26 12.21 5.07
CA VAL A 606 -12.00 12.26 4.30
C VAL A 606 -12.13 13.11 3.03
N ALA A 607 -13.34 13.19 2.45
CA ALA A 607 -13.58 14.01 1.28
C ALA A 607 -13.32 15.50 1.55
N VAL A 608 -13.45 15.96 2.80
CA VAL A 608 -13.26 17.37 3.17
C VAL A 608 -11.79 17.82 3.04
N PRO A 609 -10.78 17.19 3.69
CA PRO A 609 -9.37 17.52 3.46
C PRO A 609 -8.94 17.41 1.99
N THR A 610 -9.47 16.43 1.27
CA THR A 610 -9.16 16.25 -0.16
C THR A 610 -9.78 17.38 -1.00
N GLY A 611 -11.01 17.78 -0.70
CA GLY A 611 -11.69 18.91 -1.31
C GLY A 611 -10.93 20.22 -1.13
N VAL A 612 -10.39 20.48 0.07
CA VAL A 612 -9.52 21.64 0.34
C VAL A 612 -8.35 21.71 -0.65
N LYS A 613 -7.71 20.57 -0.96
CA LYS A 613 -6.63 20.52 -1.94
C LYS A 613 -7.13 20.87 -3.35
N PHE A 614 -8.24 20.30 -3.80
CA PHE A 614 -8.83 20.61 -5.12
C PHE A 614 -9.17 22.10 -5.27
N PHE A 615 -9.87 22.69 -4.30
CA PHE A 615 -10.18 24.12 -4.33
C PHE A 615 -8.92 24.98 -4.30
N SER A 616 -7.89 24.54 -3.57
CA SER A 616 -6.61 25.24 -3.53
C SER A 616 -5.84 25.14 -4.85
N TRP A 617 -5.88 24.00 -5.54
CA TRP A 617 -5.29 23.86 -6.88
C TRP A 617 -6.03 24.72 -7.90
N LEU A 618 -7.37 24.74 -7.88
CA LEU A 618 -8.17 25.64 -8.71
C LEU A 618 -7.84 27.10 -8.41
N GLY A 619 -7.76 27.48 -7.13
CA GLY A 619 -7.37 28.82 -6.69
C GLY A 619 -5.97 29.21 -7.13
N THR A 620 -5.03 28.27 -7.20
CA THR A 620 -3.66 28.49 -7.68
C THR A 620 -3.61 28.70 -9.19
N MET A 621 -4.44 27.99 -9.97
CA MET A 621 -4.55 28.20 -11.42
C MET A 621 -5.33 29.46 -11.79
N TRP A 622 -6.35 29.81 -11.00
CA TRP A 622 -7.21 30.96 -11.23
C TRP A 622 -6.40 32.25 -11.29
N GLN A 623 -6.55 33.01 -12.38
CA GLN A 623 -5.77 34.22 -12.68
C GLN A 623 -4.24 34.02 -12.72
N GLY A 624 -3.77 32.77 -12.81
CA GLY A 624 -2.37 32.46 -13.09
C GLY A 624 -2.01 32.67 -14.57
N LYS A 625 -0.72 32.72 -14.86
CA LYS A 625 -0.17 32.76 -16.23
C LYS A 625 0.34 31.37 -16.62
N LEU A 626 -0.59 30.52 -17.04
CA LEU A 626 -0.33 29.11 -17.32
C LEU A 626 0.60 28.91 -18.52
N THR A 627 1.51 27.96 -18.38
CA THR A 627 2.32 27.40 -19.47
C THR A 627 2.08 25.90 -19.53
N PHE A 628 2.19 25.28 -20.71
CA PHE A 628 1.85 23.86 -20.91
C PHE A 628 3.02 23.00 -21.41
N PRO A 629 4.16 22.97 -20.69
CA PRO A 629 5.18 21.95 -20.91
C PRO A 629 4.69 20.58 -20.41
N THR A 630 5.40 19.52 -20.77
CA THR A 630 5.02 18.14 -20.44
C THR A 630 4.68 17.90 -18.95
N PRO A 631 5.47 18.38 -17.95
CA PRO A 631 5.14 18.20 -16.54
C PRO A 631 3.80 18.81 -16.15
N MET A 632 3.49 20.01 -16.66
CA MET A 632 2.22 20.68 -16.37
C MET A 632 1.03 19.92 -16.97
N LEU A 633 1.18 19.35 -18.17
CA LEU A 633 0.12 18.52 -18.76
C LEU A 633 -0.18 17.31 -17.87
N PHE A 634 0.84 16.61 -17.37
CA PHE A 634 0.64 15.51 -16.44
C PHE A 634 0.04 15.95 -15.10
N VAL A 635 0.37 17.14 -14.58
CA VAL A 635 -0.30 17.71 -13.39
C VAL A 635 -1.79 17.96 -13.65
N LEU A 636 -2.15 18.52 -14.81
CA LEU A 636 -3.56 18.74 -15.17
C LEU A 636 -4.30 17.42 -15.40
N GLY A 637 -3.65 16.45 -16.05
CA GLY A 637 -4.15 15.09 -16.23
C GLY A 637 -4.36 14.40 -14.88
N ALA A 638 -3.44 14.57 -13.93
CA ALA A 638 -3.55 14.05 -12.58
C ALA A 638 -4.81 14.57 -11.88
N ILE A 639 -5.01 15.90 -11.86
CA ILE A 639 -6.20 16.53 -11.27
C ILE A 639 -7.48 16.00 -11.94
N SER A 640 -7.48 15.89 -13.27
CA SER A 640 -8.62 15.39 -14.05
C SER A 640 -8.96 13.94 -13.72
N VAL A 641 -7.98 13.04 -13.73
CA VAL A 641 -8.17 11.61 -13.44
C VAL A 641 -8.50 11.38 -11.97
N PHE A 642 -7.83 12.10 -11.07
CA PHE A 642 -8.07 11.98 -9.63
C PHE A 642 -9.48 12.45 -9.27
N LEU A 643 -10.05 13.42 -10.00
CA LEU A 643 -11.43 13.84 -9.81
C LEU A 643 -12.43 12.71 -10.12
N ILE A 644 -12.17 11.87 -11.14
CA ILE A 644 -13.00 10.68 -11.41
C ILE A 644 -12.97 9.74 -10.19
N GLY A 645 -11.78 9.48 -9.65
CA GLY A 645 -11.61 8.69 -8.43
C GLY A 645 -12.37 9.30 -7.24
N GLY A 646 -12.22 10.61 -7.04
CA GLY A 646 -12.87 11.36 -5.96
C GLY A 646 -14.41 11.40 -6.06
N LEU A 647 -14.98 11.39 -7.27
CA LEU A 647 -16.43 11.36 -7.48
C LEU A 647 -17.03 9.95 -7.34
N THR A 648 -16.25 8.92 -7.64
CA THR A 648 -16.67 7.50 -7.53
C THR A 648 -16.44 6.91 -6.14
N GLY A 649 -15.65 7.57 -5.29
CA GLY A 649 -15.34 7.14 -3.92
C GLY A 649 -16.52 7.22 -2.94
N PRO A 650 -17.24 8.35 -2.82
CA PRO A 650 -18.35 8.48 -1.88
C PRO A 650 -19.45 7.41 -2.03
N PRO A 651 -19.81 6.96 -3.26
CA PRO A 651 -20.67 5.78 -3.43
C PRO A 651 -20.12 4.50 -2.79
N ASN A 652 -18.81 4.24 -2.82
CA ASN A 652 -18.20 3.09 -2.12
C ASN A 652 -18.12 3.33 -0.60
N GLY A 653 -17.99 4.59 -0.18
CA GLY A 653 -17.95 4.98 1.23
C GLY A 653 -19.32 4.98 1.92
N THR A 654 -20.40 4.77 1.17
CA THR A 654 -21.78 4.80 1.66
C THR A 654 -22.35 3.39 1.69
N VAL A 655 -22.75 2.91 2.86
CA VAL A 655 -23.17 1.50 3.08
C VAL A 655 -24.21 1.06 2.07
N THR A 656 -25.27 1.84 1.87
CA THR A 656 -26.42 1.45 1.02
C THR A 656 -26.05 1.27 -0.45
N THR A 657 -25.12 2.06 -0.98
CA THR A 657 -24.63 1.91 -2.35
C THR A 657 -23.53 0.87 -2.44
N ASP A 658 -22.66 0.77 -1.44
CA ASP A 658 -21.58 -0.22 -1.43
C ASP A 658 -22.14 -1.65 -1.45
N LEU A 659 -23.30 -1.93 -0.82
CA LEU A 659 -23.95 -3.26 -0.90
C LEU A 659 -24.08 -3.79 -2.34
N PHE A 660 -24.30 -2.93 -3.33
CA PHE A 660 -24.46 -3.31 -4.74
C PHE A 660 -23.19 -3.14 -5.56
N LEU A 661 -22.31 -2.22 -5.15
CA LEU A 661 -21.10 -1.87 -5.90
C LEU A 661 -19.89 -2.70 -5.44
N HIS A 662 -19.94 -3.26 -4.23
CA HIS A 662 -18.86 -4.01 -3.61
C HIS A 662 -18.42 -5.14 -4.52
N ASP A 663 -17.10 -5.30 -4.66
CA ASP A 663 -16.48 -6.32 -5.49
C ASP A 663 -16.93 -6.39 -6.96
N THR A 664 -17.53 -5.31 -7.48
CA THR A 664 -17.76 -5.15 -8.91
C THR A 664 -16.59 -4.42 -9.60
N TYR A 665 -16.63 -4.37 -10.94
CA TYR A 665 -15.71 -3.54 -11.71
C TYR A 665 -15.82 -2.03 -11.39
N TRP A 666 -16.85 -1.59 -10.65
CA TRP A 666 -16.94 -0.21 -10.15
C TRP A 666 -15.78 0.11 -9.20
N VAL A 667 -15.52 -0.77 -8.23
CA VAL A 667 -14.38 -0.64 -7.30
C VAL A 667 -13.06 -0.64 -8.06
N VAL A 668 -12.95 -1.46 -9.12
CA VAL A 668 -11.76 -1.51 -9.98
C VAL A 668 -11.56 -0.18 -10.69
N GLY A 669 -12.59 0.37 -11.35
CA GLY A 669 -12.52 1.65 -12.05
C GLY A 669 -12.21 2.83 -11.12
N HIS A 670 -12.85 2.86 -9.94
CA HIS A 670 -12.61 3.84 -8.89
C HIS A 670 -11.14 3.81 -8.42
N PHE A 671 -10.65 2.64 -7.99
CA PHE A 671 -9.31 2.51 -7.43
C PHE A 671 -8.23 2.84 -8.45
N HIS A 672 -8.39 2.40 -9.71
CA HIS A 672 -7.46 2.76 -10.78
C HIS A 672 -7.43 4.27 -11.00
N ALA A 673 -8.57 4.97 -11.03
CA ALA A 673 -8.58 6.42 -11.17
C ALA A 673 -7.87 7.13 -10.02
N THR A 674 -8.13 6.68 -8.79
CA THR A 674 -7.49 7.23 -7.59
C THR A 674 -5.97 7.01 -7.62
N MET A 675 -5.49 5.81 -8.00
CA MET A 675 -4.04 5.52 -8.08
C MET A 675 -3.36 6.25 -9.24
N PHE A 676 -3.98 6.27 -10.42
CA PHE A 676 -3.38 6.93 -11.57
C PHE A 676 -3.35 8.44 -11.41
N GLY A 677 -4.46 9.06 -11.00
CA GLY A 677 -4.53 10.49 -10.77
C GLY A 677 -3.76 10.92 -9.52
N GLY A 678 -3.80 10.11 -8.46
CA GLY A 678 -3.17 10.41 -7.17
C GLY A 678 -1.66 10.20 -7.15
N PHE A 679 -1.13 9.28 -7.96
CA PHE A 679 0.30 8.97 -7.98
C PHE A 679 0.92 8.80 -9.38
N VAL A 680 0.37 7.96 -10.25
CA VAL A 680 1.07 7.60 -11.52
C VAL A 680 1.27 8.82 -12.45
N PHE A 681 0.24 9.64 -12.64
CA PHE A 681 0.36 10.88 -13.41
C PHE A 681 1.31 11.89 -12.75
N PRO A 682 1.20 12.18 -11.44
CA PRO A 682 2.20 12.98 -10.73
C PRO A 682 3.62 12.42 -10.82
N PHE A 683 3.80 11.10 -10.77
CA PHE A 683 5.10 10.45 -10.92
C PHE A 683 5.69 10.73 -12.30
N PHE A 684 4.91 10.63 -13.37
CA PHE A 684 5.39 11.05 -14.70
C PHE A 684 5.64 12.56 -14.79
N ALA A 685 4.81 13.40 -14.17
CA ALA A 685 5.08 14.84 -14.08
C ALA A 685 6.44 15.10 -13.42
N ALA A 686 6.71 14.41 -12.32
CA ALA A 686 7.96 14.49 -11.58
C ALA A 686 9.15 14.02 -12.40
N LEU A 687 9.04 12.88 -13.08
CA LEU A 687 10.10 12.40 -13.97
C LEU A 687 10.46 13.49 -14.99
N TYR A 688 9.50 14.04 -15.74
CA TYR A 688 9.80 15.10 -16.71
C TYR A 688 10.32 16.39 -16.05
N TYR A 689 9.81 16.76 -14.88
CA TYR A 689 10.19 18.01 -14.21
C TYR A 689 11.64 17.98 -13.69
N TRP A 690 12.06 16.90 -13.02
CA TRP A 690 13.40 16.76 -12.46
C TRP A 690 14.39 16.06 -13.39
N TYR A 691 13.95 15.53 -14.54
CA TYR A 691 14.85 14.89 -15.51
C TYR A 691 16.09 15.72 -15.89
N PRO A 692 15.98 17.05 -16.14
CA PRO A 692 17.14 17.89 -16.39
C PRO A 692 18.13 17.96 -15.22
N LYS A 693 17.61 17.91 -13.97
CA LYS A 693 18.44 17.90 -12.76
C LYS A 693 19.16 16.57 -12.54
N VAL A 694 18.53 15.47 -12.91
CA VAL A 694 19.10 14.10 -12.78
C VAL A 694 20.17 13.85 -13.84
N THR A 695 19.92 14.22 -15.09
CA THR A 695 20.77 13.84 -16.23
C THR A 695 21.65 14.96 -16.77
N GLY A 696 21.34 16.22 -16.45
CA GLY A 696 21.95 17.39 -17.10
C GLY A 696 21.52 17.59 -18.55
N ARG A 697 20.50 16.85 -19.02
CA ARG A 697 20.02 16.86 -20.41
C ARG A 697 18.52 17.10 -20.48
N ASN A 698 18.07 17.75 -21.56
CA ASN A 698 16.66 17.92 -21.86
C ASN A 698 16.07 16.68 -22.55
N TYR A 699 14.84 16.32 -22.21
CA TYR A 699 14.04 15.33 -22.96
C TYR A 699 13.36 15.98 -24.17
N SER A 700 12.80 15.17 -25.08
CA SER A 700 11.98 15.71 -26.18
C SER A 700 10.57 16.07 -25.70
N GLU A 701 10.23 17.36 -25.72
CA GLU A 701 8.87 17.85 -25.45
C GLU A 701 7.83 17.24 -26.39
N LYS A 702 8.17 16.96 -27.65
CA LYS A 702 7.25 16.33 -28.61
C LYS A 702 6.85 14.93 -28.16
N LEU A 703 7.83 14.11 -27.75
CA LEU A 703 7.56 12.75 -27.26
C LEU A 703 6.91 12.76 -25.88
N GLY A 704 7.24 13.73 -25.02
CA GLY A 704 6.59 13.92 -23.73
C GLY A 704 5.10 14.24 -23.87
N LYS A 705 4.75 15.12 -24.81
CA LYS A 705 3.36 15.42 -25.15
C LYS A 705 2.65 14.25 -25.83
N LEU A 706 3.35 13.49 -26.67
CA LEU A 706 2.80 12.27 -27.26
C LEU A 706 2.44 11.25 -26.18
N HIS A 707 3.34 11.01 -25.21
CA HIS A 707 3.08 10.17 -24.05
C HIS A 707 1.80 10.61 -23.32
N PHE A 708 1.69 11.90 -22.98
CA PHE A 708 0.50 12.45 -22.32
C PHE A 708 -0.79 12.23 -23.11
N TRP A 709 -0.79 12.54 -24.41
CA TRP A 709 -1.98 12.48 -25.26
C TRP A 709 -2.42 11.06 -25.63
N LEU A 710 -1.51 10.07 -25.56
CA LEU A 710 -1.87 8.67 -25.63
C LEU A 710 -2.47 8.18 -24.30
N MET A 711 -1.80 8.49 -23.19
CA MET A 711 -2.15 7.95 -21.88
C MET A 711 -3.47 8.49 -21.34
N THR A 712 -3.69 9.80 -21.40
CA THR A 712 -4.81 10.46 -20.69
C THR A 712 -6.18 10.03 -21.22
N PRO A 713 -6.46 10.11 -22.55
CA PRO A 713 -7.76 9.69 -23.07
C PRO A 713 -7.98 8.19 -22.93
N ALA A 714 -6.93 7.37 -23.13
CA ALA A 714 -7.01 5.93 -22.93
C ALA A 714 -7.38 5.58 -21.48
N PHE A 715 -6.78 6.27 -20.51
CA PHE A 715 -7.10 6.07 -19.10
C PHE A 715 -8.56 6.44 -18.76
N TRP A 716 -9.09 7.52 -19.33
CA TRP A 716 -10.50 7.87 -19.21
C TRP A 716 -11.41 6.75 -19.71
N VAL A 717 -11.14 6.20 -20.91
CA VAL A 717 -11.89 5.07 -21.48
C VAL A 717 -11.81 3.85 -20.57
N GLN A 718 -10.61 3.53 -20.04
CA GLN A 718 -10.42 2.39 -19.15
C GLN A 718 -11.24 2.54 -17.87
N SER A 719 -11.08 3.64 -17.14
CA SER A 719 -11.69 3.83 -15.82
C SER A 719 -13.21 3.95 -15.91
N VAL A 720 -13.72 4.78 -16.84
CA VAL A 720 -15.17 4.91 -17.05
C VAL A 720 -15.77 3.60 -17.56
N GLY A 721 -15.09 2.90 -18.47
CA GLY A 721 -15.52 1.58 -18.94
C GLY A 721 -15.61 0.55 -17.82
N GLN A 722 -14.63 0.51 -16.91
CA GLN A 722 -14.66 -0.35 -15.72
C GLN A 722 -15.84 0.03 -14.80
N SER A 723 -16.04 1.32 -14.52
CA SER A 723 -17.19 1.74 -13.69
C SER A 723 -18.54 1.35 -14.31
N LEU A 724 -18.71 1.53 -15.62
CA LEU A 724 -19.96 1.17 -16.32
C LEU A 724 -20.19 -0.34 -16.38
N THR A 725 -19.14 -1.14 -16.56
CA THR A 725 -19.25 -2.61 -16.51
C THR A 725 -19.59 -3.11 -15.11
N GLY A 726 -19.05 -2.47 -14.06
CA GLY A 726 -19.43 -2.74 -12.67
C GLY A 726 -20.90 -2.45 -12.39
N LEU A 727 -21.40 -1.29 -12.84
CA LEU A 727 -22.82 -0.93 -12.70
C LEU A 727 -23.77 -1.90 -13.42
N LYS A 728 -23.30 -2.57 -14.46
CA LYS A 728 -24.06 -3.62 -15.16
C LYS A 728 -24.05 -4.97 -14.43
N GLY A 729 -23.34 -5.09 -13.31
CA GLY A 729 -23.31 -6.31 -12.48
C GLY A 729 -22.05 -7.17 -12.68
N MET A 730 -21.05 -6.72 -13.45
CA MET A 730 -19.83 -7.50 -13.61
C MET A 730 -18.98 -7.45 -12.33
N ARG A 731 -18.84 -8.60 -11.68
CA ARG A 731 -17.95 -8.81 -10.54
C ARG A 731 -16.48 -8.80 -10.95
N ARG A 732 -15.60 -8.36 -10.06
CA ARG A 732 -14.14 -8.42 -10.23
C ARG A 732 -13.64 -9.86 -10.11
N ARG A 733 -12.47 -10.15 -10.69
CA ARG A 733 -11.80 -11.48 -10.65
C ARG A 733 -12.59 -12.60 -11.34
N ILE A 734 -13.46 -12.24 -12.30
CA ILE A 734 -14.15 -13.20 -13.16
C ILE A 734 -13.33 -13.40 -14.44
N ALA A 735 -12.89 -14.62 -14.69
CA ALA A 735 -12.07 -14.98 -15.85
C ALA A 735 -12.90 -15.10 -17.13
N ASP A 736 -14.10 -15.66 -17.01
CA ASP A 736 -15.08 -15.78 -18.09
C ASP A 736 -16.40 -15.14 -17.64
N TYR A 737 -16.81 -14.08 -18.32
CA TYR A 737 -17.95 -13.25 -17.91
C TYR A 737 -19.21 -13.62 -18.66
N ASP A 738 -20.36 -13.42 -18.01
CA ASP A 738 -21.66 -13.77 -18.57
C ASP A 738 -21.97 -12.91 -19.83
N PRO A 739 -22.17 -13.55 -21.02
CA PRO A 739 -22.55 -12.85 -22.24
C PRO A 739 -23.86 -12.05 -22.09
N ALA A 740 -24.78 -12.45 -21.21
CA ALA A 740 -26.08 -11.80 -21.02
C ALA A 740 -25.95 -10.36 -20.49
N LEU A 741 -24.82 -9.99 -19.89
CA LEU A 741 -24.55 -8.63 -19.43
C LEU A 741 -24.37 -7.61 -20.57
N GLY A 742 -24.11 -8.09 -21.80
CA GLY A 742 -23.91 -7.23 -22.97
C GLY A 742 -22.71 -6.28 -22.82
N ILE A 743 -21.65 -6.74 -22.16
CA ILE A 743 -20.46 -5.92 -21.81
C ILE A 743 -19.26 -6.12 -22.74
N GLU A 744 -19.36 -6.98 -23.75
CA GLU A 744 -18.26 -7.35 -24.66
C GLU A 744 -17.59 -6.11 -25.30
N ASN A 745 -18.40 -5.17 -25.81
CA ASN A 745 -17.89 -3.93 -26.39
C ASN A 745 -17.14 -3.05 -25.38
N TYR A 746 -17.57 -3.05 -24.11
CA TYR A 746 -16.86 -2.34 -23.05
C TYR A 746 -15.53 -3.03 -22.75
N GLN A 747 -15.50 -4.36 -22.66
CA GLN A 747 -14.26 -5.10 -22.44
C GLN A 747 -13.24 -4.88 -23.55
N LEU A 748 -13.68 -4.93 -24.81
CA LEU A 748 -12.84 -4.63 -25.95
C LEU A 748 -12.25 -3.21 -25.85
N ALA A 749 -13.08 -2.21 -25.57
CA ALA A 749 -12.64 -0.82 -25.42
C ALA A 749 -11.63 -0.64 -24.25
N ILE A 750 -11.91 -1.24 -23.09
CA ILE A 750 -11.02 -1.21 -21.92
C ILE A 750 -9.68 -1.89 -22.24
N THR A 751 -9.69 -3.00 -23.00
CA THR A 751 -8.46 -3.71 -23.39
C THR A 751 -7.63 -2.90 -24.40
N ILE A 752 -8.26 -2.28 -25.40
CA ILE A 752 -7.58 -1.37 -26.33
C ILE A 752 -6.97 -0.19 -25.55
N ALA A 753 -7.72 0.39 -24.61
CA ALA A 753 -7.21 1.45 -23.75
C ALA A 753 -5.98 1.01 -22.93
N GLY A 754 -6.02 -0.18 -22.33
CA GLY A 754 -4.87 -0.76 -21.62
C GLY A 754 -3.63 -0.88 -22.51
N ILE A 755 -3.79 -1.36 -23.74
CA ILE A 755 -2.69 -1.46 -24.72
C ILE A 755 -2.13 -0.08 -25.08
N VAL A 756 -3.00 0.92 -25.30
CA VAL A 756 -2.56 2.29 -25.60
C VAL A 756 -1.79 2.90 -24.42
N ILE A 757 -2.22 2.64 -23.18
CA ILE A 757 -1.48 3.04 -21.98
C ILE A 757 -0.09 2.37 -21.97
N ALA A 758 -0.01 1.07 -22.21
CA ALA A 758 1.28 0.36 -22.26
C ALA A 758 2.23 0.96 -23.32
N VAL A 759 1.73 1.23 -24.54
CA VAL A 759 2.50 1.90 -25.60
C VAL A 759 2.94 3.29 -25.17
N SER A 760 2.09 4.05 -24.48
CA SER A 760 2.43 5.39 -23.99
C SER A 760 3.60 5.36 -23.00
N VAL A 761 3.64 4.37 -22.10
CA VAL A 761 4.75 4.17 -21.14
C VAL A 761 6.04 3.82 -21.88
N LEU A 762 5.99 3.00 -22.93
CA LEU A 762 7.16 2.71 -23.77
C LEU A 762 7.69 3.96 -24.49
N VAL A 763 6.80 4.84 -24.96
CA VAL A 763 7.18 6.15 -25.52
C VAL A 763 7.92 7.00 -24.48
N CYS A 764 7.45 7.01 -23.22
CA CYS A 764 8.12 7.70 -22.13
C CYS A 764 9.52 7.13 -21.88
N ILE A 765 9.64 5.81 -21.71
CA ILE A 765 10.93 5.15 -21.47
C ILE A 765 11.92 5.44 -22.59
N TYR A 766 11.47 5.32 -23.85
CA TYR A 766 12.32 5.66 -25.01
C TYR A 766 12.77 7.12 -24.97
N ASN A 767 11.86 8.05 -24.67
CA ASN A 767 12.17 9.48 -24.59
C ASN A 767 13.25 9.77 -23.55
N LEU A 768 13.08 9.27 -22.33
CA LEU A 768 14.03 9.48 -21.22
C LEU A 768 15.35 8.74 -21.47
N TRP A 769 15.33 7.51 -21.94
CA TRP A 769 16.56 6.76 -22.19
C TRP A 769 17.41 7.35 -23.33
N TYR A 770 16.79 7.67 -24.47
CA TYR A 770 17.50 8.18 -25.64
C TYR A 770 18.11 9.57 -25.38
N HIS A 771 17.34 10.47 -24.77
CA HIS A 771 17.78 11.83 -24.51
C HIS A 771 18.72 11.96 -23.31
N ALA A 772 18.89 10.92 -22.50
CA ALA A 772 19.89 10.95 -21.42
C ALA A 772 21.32 11.05 -21.99
N ARG A 773 21.50 10.57 -23.23
CA ARG A 773 22.77 10.62 -23.95
C ARG A 773 22.80 11.64 -25.08
N HIS A 774 21.67 11.82 -25.78
CA HIS A 774 21.60 12.64 -26.99
C HIS A 774 20.85 13.96 -26.82
N GLY A 775 20.26 14.21 -25.65
CA GLY A 775 19.54 15.45 -25.37
C GLY A 775 20.46 16.67 -25.38
N GLU A 776 19.87 17.83 -25.64
CA GLU A 776 20.57 19.11 -25.47
C GLU A 776 20.94 19.29 -23.99
N THR A 777 22.06 19.98 -23.74
CA THR A 777 22.47 20.30 -22.37
C THR A 777 21.39 21.14 -21.70
N ALA A 778 20.97 20.71 -20.52
CA ALA A 778 19.97 21.42 -19.74
C ALA A 778 20.55 22.70 -19.13
N GLN A 779 19.71 23.71 -18.98
CA GLN A 779 20.02 24.83 -18.10
C GLN A 779 19.90 24.38 -16.63
N ASP A 780 20.54 25.11 -15.72
CA ASP A 780 20.45 24.81 -14.29
C ASP A 780 19.00 24.93 -13.76
N ASN A 781 18.28 25.94 -14.27
CA ASN A 781 16.91 26.24 -13.86
C ASN A 781 15.97 26.46 -15.07
N PRO A 782 15.62 25.40 -15.83
CA PRO A 782 14.80 25.52 -17.04
C PRO A 782 13.37 25.99 -16.74
N TRP A 783 12.90 25.79 -15.51
CA TRP A 783 11.54 26.11 -15.09
C TRP A 783 11.43 27.44 -14.35
N ARG A 784 12.53 28.17 -14.11
CA ARG A 784 12.56 29.33 -13.22
C ARG A 784 11.88 28.99 -11.88
N SER A 785 12.20 27.83 -11.32
CA SER A 785 11.75 27.43 -10.00
C SER A 785 12.50 28.23 -8.95
N ARG A 786 11.86 28.43 -7.80
CA ARG A 786 12.44 29.13 -6.65
C ARG A 786 12.98 28.15 -5.61
N SER A 787 12.70 26.86 -5.78
CA SER A 787 13.12 25.80 -4.87
C SER A 787 14.64 25.60 -4.88
N PRO A 788 15.24 25.14 -3.77
CA PRO A 788 16.70 25.14 -3.58
C PRO A 788 17.46 24.27 -4.59
N GLU A 789 16.88 23.16 -5.03
CA GLU A 789 17.48 22.21 -5.97
C GLU A 789 17.65 22.80 -7.39
N PHE A 790 16.94 23.87 -7.71
CA PHE A 790 17.10 24.62 -8.96
C PHE A 790 18.04 25.82 -8.84
N GLN A 791 18.68 26.02 -7.68
CA GLN A 791 19.71 27.05 -7.49
C GLN A 791 21.14 26.49 -7.62
N ILE A 792 21.27 25.19 -7.91
CA ILE A 792 22.55 24.48 -8.08
C ILE A 792 22.68 23.92 -9.51
N PRO A 793 23.90 23.56 -9.98
CA PRO A 793 24.12 23.08 -11.34
C PRO A 793 23.34 21.82 -11.75
N SER A 794 23.16 21.63 -13.05
CA SER A 794 22.58 20.43 -13.67
C SER A 794 23.64 19.65 -14.50
N PRO A 795 23.90 18.35 -14.25
CA PRO A 795 23.29 17.51 -13.23
C PRO A 795 23.75 17.88 -11.82
N ILE A 796 22.98 17.46 -10.82
CA ILE A 796 23.29 17.77 -9.41
C ILE A 796 24.65 17.14 -9.03
N PRO A 797 25.58 17.91 -8.42
CA PRO A 797 26.86 17.38 -7.93
C PRO A 797 26.69 16.32 -6.82
N GLU A 798 27.76 15.55 -6.55
CA GLU A 798 27.77 14.50 -5.52
C GLU A 798 27.39 15.07 -4.14
N HIS A 799 28.06 16.15 -3.75
CA HIS A 799 27.70 17.01 -2.62
C HIS A 799 26.79 18.13 -3.13
N SER A 800 25.52 18.07 -2.76
CA SER A 800 24.46 18.87 -3.37
C SER A 800 24.69 20.39 -3.22
N TYR A 801 25.09 20.83 -2.03
CA TYR A 801 25.32 22.23 -1.69
C TYR A 801 26.77 22.40 -1.21
N ALA A 802 27.54 23.27 -1.87
CA ALA A 802 28.93 23.54 -1.49
C ALA A 802 29.04 24.35 -0.19
N THR A 803 28.08 25.24 0.04
CA THR A 803 27.93 26.02 1.27
C THR A 803 26.47 25.91 1.75
N PRO A 804 26.24 25.95 3.07
CA PRO A 804 24.88 26.08 3.60
C PRO A 804 24.20 27.33 3.04
N PHE A 805 22.90 27.24 2.76
CA PHE A 805 22.06 28.38 2.36
C PHE A 805 21.05 28.69 3.46
N GLU A 806 20.49 29.89 3.42
CA GLU A 806 19.44 30.32 4.35
C GLU A 806 18.10 30.48 3.62
N ILE A 807 17.00 30.14 4.31
CA ILE A 807 15.64 30.47 3.85
C ILE A 807 15.25 31.87 4.34
N VAL A 808 15.09 32.80 3.39
CA VAL A 808 14.82 34.22 3.65
C VAL A 808 13.39 34.65 3.28
N GLY A 809 12.60 33.77 2.66
CA GLY A 809 11.23 34.08 2.24
C GLY A 809 10.30 32.86 2.22
N GLU A 810 9.19 32.99 1.52
CA GLU A 810 8.18 31.95 1.40
C GLU A 810 8.38 31.10 0.12
N PRO A 811 8.14 29.76 0.18
CA PRO A 811 8.50 28.82 -0.88
C PRO A 811 7.80 29.09 -2.22
N TYR A 812 6.56 29.60 -2.16
CA TYR A 812 5.71 29.74 -3.34
C TYR A 812 5.39 31.18 -3.72
N ASP A 813 6.13 32.21 -3.30
CA ASP A 813 5.88 33.61 -3.69
C ASP A 813 6.15 33.92 -5.19
N TYR A 814 5.70 33.07 -6.10
CA TYR A 814 5.71 33.30 -7.54
C TYR A 814 4.84 34.51 -7.89
N GLY A 815 5.37 35.40 -8.72
CA GLY A 815 4.65 36.58 -9.18
C GLY A 815 4.72 37.78 -8.24
N LEU A 816 5.33 37.65 -7.05
CA LEU A 816 5.64 38.78 -6.17
C LEU A 816 6.99 39.41 -6.57
N PRO A 817 7.05 40.70 -6.95
CA PRO A 817 8.30 41.36 -7.34
C PRO A 817 9.34 41.35 -6.21
N GLY A 818 10.58 41.00 -6.52
CA GLY A 818 11.70 41.06 -5.57
C GLY A 818 11.68 40.01 -4.46
N SER A 819 10.67 39.15 -4.38
CA SER A 819 10.66 38.06 -3.40
C SER A 819 11.78 37.06 -3.75
N VAL A 820 12.48 36.57 -2.73
CA VAL A 820 13.52 35.54 -2.82
C VAL A 820 13.21 34.47 -1.78
N TYR A 821 13.34 33.19 -2.14
CA TYR A 821 13.10 32.09 -1.19
C TYR A 821 14.40 31.65 -0.50
N THR A 822 15.44 31.39 -1.28
CA THR A 822 16.76 30.94 -0.80
C THR A 822 17.82 32.01 -1.02
N SER A 823 18.59 32.33 0.02
CA SER A 823 19.82 33.11 -0.11
C SER A 823 21.01 32.17 -0.15
N MET A 824 21.76 32.20 -1.25
CA MET A 824 23.00 31.42 -1.42
C MET A 824 24.25 32.20 -0.97
N GLU A 825 24.08 33.41 -0.43
CA GLU A 825 25.18 34.17 0.16
C GLU A 825 25.65 33.50 1.45
N THR A 826 26.96 33.38 1.63
CA THR A 826 27.59 32.79 2.82
C THR A 826 27.03 33.41 4.09
N VAL A 827 26.54 32.58 5.01
CA VAL A 827 26.20 33.00 6.37
C VAL A 827 27.47 33.54 7.01
N ASN A 828 27.55 34.86 7.18
CA ASN A 828 28.67 35.53 7.85
C ASN A 828 28.86 34.93 9.26
N GLY A 829 29.91 34.13 9.46
CA GLY A 829 30.41 33.76 10.79
C GLY A 829 30.17 32.35 11.30
N MET A 830 29.67 31.40 10.50
CA MET A 830 29.71 29.98 10.89
C MET A 830 30.88 29.26 10.22
N GLU A 831 31.84 28.79 11.01
CA GLU A 831 32.95 27.99 10.50
C GLU A 831 32.44 26.69 9.84
N PRO A 832 33.02 26.28 8.69
CA PRO A 832 32.61 25.10 7.93
C PRO A 832 32.60 23.79 8.73
N GLU A 833 33.40 23.67 9.79
CA GLU A 833 33.56 22.44 10.56
C GLU A 833 32.35 22.08 11.44
N LYS A 834 31.50 23.04 11.83
CA LYS A 834 30.37 22.78 12.75
C LYS A 834 29.08 22.28 12.07
N VAL A 835 29.05 22.18 10.75
CA VAL A 835 27.87 21.76 9.97
C VAL A 835 28.08 20.40 9.27
N LEU A 836 29.31 19.86 9.28
CA LEU A 836 29.68 18.59 8.61
C LEU A 836 29.81 17.39 9.56
N GLN A 837 29.42 17.52 10.83
CA GLN A 837 29.16 16.39 11.75
C GLN A 837 27.66 16.18 11.89
#